data_AF-A0A3D4ZSX5-F1
#
_entry.id   AF-A0A3D4ZSX5-F1
#
_cell.length_a   1.000
_cell.length_b   1.000
_cell.length_c   1.000
_cell.angle_alpha   90.00
_cell.angle_beta   90.00
_cell.angle_gamma   90.00
#
_symmetry.space_group_name_H-M   'P 1'
#
loop_
_entity.id
_entity.type
_entity.pdbx_description
1 polymer ?
#
loop_
_entity_poly.entity_id
_entity_poly.type
_entity_poly.pdbx_seq_one_letter_code
_entity_poly.pdbx_strand_id
1 'polypeptide(L)'
;MRLQCRTVSSMTTACAVVLVAAACIARADTFELTDAWWSLPAAATRHTTLVCSFDSAESNDADFARGSTSSGGFGMTADVAGVHGSGAQIAQLGGHLHYLGASNFQAAHGTVRFAVRGDVWAAAGPQWLFDARGKDRIGVLREPGQLSLVVCPSTRIDGFISRLDLPVGEVSTDAWHQVVASWDRAAATGWIALDGNGISGPMAFSTDLRPAMAVYLAGGAVSRTGGIAPVGTALDDFALYDVALPMLQAQPTPLPQADADYLPLVEAAIRQTMDYMASLQRWGGWQTLYTWPTLLGSAAQGREYVDFDDYIDNDKGNGSCPLAAKFLWAYETLGDYRYLDVALRTGEFVLAAQAPEGYWVHGYRMTVNGITPLTSPRNIKLQDQDQSHPMLLLTYLHRVTGDERYLEALKKAGEFYLLAQNPNGSWSHHYDMEDGVGKNAIGMPGGGELNDAATNDAIQMMALMYHITGEQRYIDAMKRVGDWLLHAQGDTVPLWSDQYDAENNPVWARAFEPPSYGVTATTLACQALREMYRFTGDERYVDGIRRANDWIVANLPDGQMSTFIDPESGRAIAAWDRKIYYLDDPKSIEYLDTVPTSSSYKRTSNVGGTVARLLEQALAGPPERGVLTAEAAMAALESKRTSAQGAMDSRNEAGVWTVPVVADYIGSIGEGFASSIPRASLMIAYVETARIAMGELPARYPGSNDMLQLAYPFENWYEVGE
;
A
#
# COMPACT_ATOMS: atom_id res chain seq x y z
N MET A 1 -16.98 62.98 -4.07
CA MET A 1 -16.96 63.56 -5.42
C MET A 1 -16.54 62.46 -6.39
N ARG A 2 -17.46 62.06 -7.28
CA ARG A 2 -17.36 61.26 -8.54
C ARG A 2 -16.29 60.14 -8.64
N LEU A 3 -16.65 58.85 -8.72
CA LEU A 3 -17.17 58.09 -9.89
C LEU A 3 -16.22 58.05 -11.10
N GLN A 4 -15.67 56.86 -11.42
CA GLN A 4 -15.87 56.07 -12.65
C GLN A 4 -14.95 54.82 -12.64
N CYS A 5 -15.47 53.57 -12.63
CA CYS A 5 -15.95 52.72 -13.76
C CYS A 5 -14.76 52.17 -14.60
N ARG A 6 -14.54 50.88 -14.87
CA ARG A 6 -15.37 49.73 -15.34
C ARG A 6 -14.56 48.41 -15.16
N THR A 7 -15.08 47.32 -14.57
CA THR A 7 -15.78 46.12 -15.16
C THR A 7 -15.14 45.47 -16.40
N VAL A 8 -14.71 44.19 -16.29
CA VAL A 8 -14.97 42.99 -17.15
C VAL A 8 -14.42 41.76 -16.36
N SER A 9 -15.24 40.91 -15.73
CA SER A 9 -15.78 39.60 -16.18
C SER A 9 -14.75 38.52 -16.58
N SER A 10 -14.56 37.51 -15.72
CA SER A 10 -14.46 36.12 -16.16
C SER A 10 -15.01 35.19 -15.07
N MET A 11 -16.13 34.56 -15.39
CA MET A 11 -16.70 33.41 -14.68
C MET A 11 -15.65 32.30 -14.60
N THR A 12 -15.47 31.72 -13.41
CA THR A 12 -14.94 30.36 -13.29
C THR A 12 -15.76 29.65 -12.23
N THR A 13 -16.33 28.55 -12.71
CA THR A 13 -17.34 27.67 -12.15
C THR A 13 -17.01 27.20 -10.74
N ALA A 14 -17.67 27.78 -9.73
CA ALA A 14 -17.82 27.13 -8.44
C ALA A 14 -18.91 26.06 -8.60
N CYS A 15 -18.53 24.79 -8.74
CA CYS A 15 -19.44 23.66 -8.62
C CYS A 15 -19.98 23.61 -7.18
N ALA A 16 -21.08 24.32 -6.95
CA ALA A 16 -21.92 24.12 -5.78
C ALA A 16 -22.54 22.73 -5.87
N VAL A 17 -22.09 21.81 -5.02
CA VAL A 17 -22.79 20.57 -4.72
C VAL A 17 -24.12 20.94 -4.07
N VAL A 18 -25.15 21.08 -4.88
CA VAL A 18 -26.54 21.13 -4.42
C VAL A 18 -26.95 19.69 -4.15
N LEU A 19 -26.96 19.31 -2.87
CA LEU A 19 -27.61 18.12 -2.36
C LEU A 19 -29.12 18.27 -2.59
N VAL A 20 -29.60 17.79 -3.75
CA VAL A 20 -31.02 17.55 -3.97
C VAL A 20 -31.34 16.23 -3.26
N ALA A 21 -31.86 16.32 -2.04
CA ALA A 21 -32.58 15.22 -1.40
C ALA A 21 -33.91 15.00 -2.14
N ALA A 22 -33.85 14.39 -3.32
CA ALA A 22 -35.01 13.74 -3.90
C ALA A 22 -35.11 12.36 -3.22
N ALA A 23 -35.98 12.27 -2.22
CA ALA A 23 -36.41 10.98 -1.68
C ALA A 23 -37.21 10.24 -2.77
N CYS A 24 -36.50 9.60 -3.70
CA CYS A 24 -37.03 8.40 -4.31
C CYS A 24 -37.22 7.42 -3.16
N ILE A 25 -38.46 7.12 -2.81
CA ILE A 25 -38.78 5.95 -1.97
C ILE A 25 -38.43 4.74 -2.84
N ALA A 26 -37.14 4.42 -2.88
CA ALA A 26 -36.68 3.18 -3.45
C ALA A 26 -37.27 2.08 -2.58
N ARG A 27 -37.94 1.14 -3.25
CA ARG A 27 -38.71 0.08 -2.63
C ARG A 27 -37.72 -0.86 -1.92
N ALA A 28 -37.88 -1.03 -0.60
CA ALA A 28 -37.15 -2.04 0.14
C ALA A 28 -37.73 -3.42 -0.20
N ASP A 29 -36.85 -4.40 -0.40
CA ASP A 29 -37.21 -5.77 -0.75
C ASP A 29 -37.13 -6.65 0.49
N THR A 30 -38.22 -7.37 0.77
CA THR A 30 -38.29 -8.31 1.90
C THR A 30 -37.45 -9.56 1.62
N PHE A 31 -36.77 -10.08 2.63
CA PHE A 31 -36.03 -11.34 2.55
C PHE A 31 -36.12 -12.12 3.87
N GLU A 32 -35.79 -13.41 3.81
CA GLU A 32 -35.59 -14.26 4.99
C GLU A 32 -34.12 -14.69 5.06
N LEU A 33 -33.53 -14.69 6.25
CA LEU A 33 -32.20 -15.22 6.46
C LEU A 33 -32.19 -16.73 6.17
N THR A 34 -31.25 -17.16 5.34
CA THR A 34 -31.05 -18.57 5.00
C THR A 34 -30.20 -19.26 6.06
N ASP A 35 -30.44 -20.56 6.22
CA ASP A 35 -29.71 -21.44 7.14
C ASP A 35 -29.77 -21.00 8.62
N ALA A 36 -29.14 -21.78 9.50
CA ALA A 36 -29.21 -21.55 10.94
C ALA A 36 -28.06 -20.68 11.48
N TRP A 37 -27.11 -20.23 10.65
CA TRP A 37 -25.86 -19.61 11.11
C TRP A 37 -26.06 -18.42 12.06
N TRP A 38 -27.12 -17.63 11.86
CA TRP A 38 -27.45 -16.44 12.65
C TRP A 38 -28.12 -16.75 14.00
N SER A 39 -28.56 -18.00 14.20
CA SER A 39 -29.20 -18.48 15.44
C SER A 39 -28.34 -19.49 16.21
N LEU A 40 -27.34 -20.08 15.56
CA LEU A 40 -26.31 -20.91 16.19
C LEU A 40 -25.32 -20.05 17.01
N PRO A 41 -24.70 -20.60 18.06
CA PRO A 41 -23.69 -19.88 18.85
C PRO A 41 -22.61 -19.23 17.98
N ALA A 42 -22.25 -18.00 18.33
CA ALA A 42 -21.20 -17.24 17.69
C ALA A 42 -19.85 -17.91 17.94
N ALA A 43 -19.14 -18.13 16.86
CA ALA A 43 -17.81 -18.72 16.87
C ALA A 43 -16.95 -18.00 15.84
N ALA A 44 -15.65 -17.94 16.11
CA ALA A 44 -14.70 -17.38 15.18
C ALA A 44 -14.67 -18.21 13.89
N THR A 45 -14.86 -17.55 12.76
CA THR A 45 -14.68 -18.10 11.41
C THR A 45 -13.71 -17.20 10.64
N ARG A 46 -13.33 -17.60 9.42
CA ARG A 46 -12.43 -16.81 8.57
C ARG A 46 -12.88 -15.35 8.39
N HIS A 47 -14.19 -15.12 8.28
CA HIS A 47 -14.77 -13.78 8.11
C HIS A 47 -15.05 -13.02 9.41
N THR A 48 -14.93 -13.67 10.57
CA THR A 48 -15.16 -12.95 11.83
C THR A 48 -14.05 -11.95 12.11
N THR A 49 -14.45 -10.81 12.67
CA THR A 49 -13.55 -9.75 13.12
C THR A 49 -13.61 -9.54 14.63
N LEU A 50 -14.77 -9.81 15.24
CA LEU A 50 -15.04 -9.71 16.68
C LEU A 50 -16.14 -10.70 17.05
N VAL A 51 -15.96 -11.47 18.12
CA VAL A 51 -16.95 -12.41 18.67
C VAL A 51 -17.03 -12.26 20.18
N CYS A 52 -18.22 -12.07 20.71
CA CYS A 52 -18.51 -11.98 22.13
C CYS A 52 -19.72 -12.85 22.46
N SER A 53 -19.47 -14.05 22.98
CA SER A 53 -20.46 -14.96 23.56
C SER A 53 -20.93 -14.51 24.95
N PHE A 54 -20.14 -13.70 25.66
CA PHE A 54 -20.42 -13.28 27.04
C PHE A 54 -20.59 -14.44 28.05
N ASP A 55 -19.96 -15.58 27.77
CA ASP A 55 -20.01 -16.77 28.63
C ASP A 55 -19.09 -16.70 29.86
N SER A 56 -18.18 -15.72 29.92
CA SER A 56 -17.30 -15.51 31.07
C SER A 56 -18.00 -14.75 32.19
N ALA A 57 -18.05 -15.35 33.38
CA ALA A 57 -18.55 -14.68 34.59
C ALA A 57 -17.59 -13.61 35.15
N GLU A 58 -16.33 -13.56 34.67
CA GLU A 58 -15.29 -12.67 35.19
C GLU A 58 -15.14 -11.39 34.36
N SER A 59 -15.52 -11.41 33.08
CA SER A 59 -15.29 -10.30 32.15
C SER A 59 -16.25 -10.34 30.96
N ASN A 60 -16.53 -9.18 30.38
CA ASN A 60 -17.20 -9.07 29.08
C ASN A 60 -16.22 -9.00 27.90
N ASP A 61 -15.00 -9.51 28.05
CA ASP A 61 -14.01 -9.52 26.97
C ASP A 61 -14.47 -10.44 25.82
N ALA A 62 -14.03 -10.11 24.60
CA ALA A 62 -14.35 -10.88 23.42
C ALA A 62 -13.63 -12.25 23.41
N ASP A 63 -14.30 -13.28 22.93
CA ASP A 63 -13.70 -14.61 22.71
C ASP A 63 -12.68 -14.57 21.57
N PHE A 64 -12.93 -13.70 20.59
CA PHE A 64 -12.08 -13.49 19.44
C PHE A 64 -12.14 -12.03 18.99
N ALA A 65 -10.99 -11.47 18.65
CA ALA A 65 -10.87 -10.17 17.99
C ALA A 65 -9.66 -10.19 17.05
N ARG A 66 -9.76 -9.51 15.91
CA ARG A 66 -8.57 -9.25 15.05
C ARG A 66 -7.63 -8.22 15.69
N GLY A 67 -8.18 -7.29 16.47
CA GLY A 67 -7.43 -6.34 17.29
C GLY A 67 -7.29 -6.81 18.75
N SER A 68 -7.71 -5.97 19.69
CA SER A 68 -7.78 -6.33 21.10
C SER A 68 -9.10 -7.03 21.43
N THR A 69 -9.04 -8.07 22.26
CA THR A 69 -10.21 -8.73 22.85
C THR A 69 -10.79 -7.98 24.04
N SER A 70 -10.01 -7.09 24.67
CA SER A 70 -10.44 -6.40 25.87
C SER A 70 -11.65 -5.51 25.63
N SER A 71 -12.62 -5.64 26.53
CA SER A 71 -13.80 -4.79 26.60
C SER A 71 -13.55 -3.58 27.51
N GLY A 72 -14.20 -2.47 27.18
CA GLY A 72 -14.43 -1.36 28.08
C GLY A 72 -15.93 -1.15 28.27
N GLY A 73 -16.31 -0.22 29.14
CA GLY A 73 -17.72 0.10 29.35
C GLY A 73 -18.03 0.62 30.74
N PHE A 74 -19.32 0.73 31.02
CA PHE A 74 -19.84 1.16 32.31
C PHE A 74 -21.12 0.39 32.61
N GLY A 75 -21.39 0.09 33.89
CA GLY A 75 -22.72 -0.33 34.33
C GLY A 75 -23.22 -1.67 33.79
N MET A 76 -22.32 -2.58 33.41
CA MET A 76 -22.65 -3.92 32.90
C MET A 76 -22.34 -5.01 33.93
N THR A 77 -23.16 -6.06 33.97
CA THR A 77 -22.88 -7.32 34.66
C THR A 77 -22.73 -8.45 33.64
N ALA A 78 -21.88 -9.42 33.94
CA ALA A 78 -21.71 -10.66 33.19
C ALA A 78 -22.15 -11.79 34.11
N ASP A 79 -23.19 -12.55 33.75
CA ASP A 79 -23.77 -13.71 34.47
C ASP A 79 -25.30 -13.86 34.34
N VAL A 80 -25.96 -13.09 33.46
CA VAL A 80 -27.39 -13.32 33.20
C VAL A 80 -27.58 -14.53 32.30
N ALA A 81 -28.75 -15.16 32.35
CA ALA A 81 -29.05 -16.26 31.42
C ALA A 81 -29.14 -15.73 29.97
N GLY A 82 -28.22 -16.19 29.11
CA GLY A 82 -28.12 -15.89 27.69
C GLY A 82 -29.12 -16.66 26.82
N VAL A 83 -29.05 -16.45 25.51
CA VAL A 83 -29.59 -17.37 24.49
C VAL A 83 -28.82 -18.68 24.54
N HIS A 84 -27.49 -18.58 24.64
CA HIS A 84 -26.57 -19.71 24.70
C HIS A 84 -25.67 -19.54 25.92
N GLY A 85 -25.98 -20.21 27.03
CA GLY A 85 -25.16 -20.09 28.23
C GLY A 85 -25.43 -18.80 29.02
N SER A 86 -24.40 -17.98 29.22
CA SER A 86 -24.51 -16.72 29.95
C SER A 86 -24.67 -15.53 29.00
N GLY A 87 -24.85 -14.34 29.54
CA GLY A 87 -24.99 -13.12 28.78
C GLY A 87 -24.58 -11.90 29.59
N ALA A 88 -24.55 -10.75 28.91
CA ALA A 88 -24.28 -9.46 29.51
C ALA A 88 -25.59 -8.69 29.74
N GLN A 89 -25.68 -7.92 30.82
CA GLN A 89 -26.85 -7.08 31.08
C GLN A 89 -26.48 -5.71 31.65
N ILE A 90 -27.25 -4.70 31.27
CA ILE A 90 -27.19 -3.37 31.87
C ILE A 90 -27.69 -3.46 33.33
N ALA A 91 -26.76 -3.30 34.27
CA ALA A 91 -27.03 -3.26 35.71
C ALA A 91 -27.26 -1.83 36.23
N GLN A 92 -26.77 -0.81 35.51
CA GLN A 92 -26.93 0.61 35.87
C GLN A 92 -27.45 1.42 34.69
N LEU A 93 -28.29 2.41 34.97
CA LEU A 93 -28.88 3.27 33.93
C LEU A 93 -27.78 3.92 33.07
N GLY A 94 -27.84 3.72 31.75
CA GLY A 94 -26.81 4.21 30.81
C GLY A 94 -25.57 3.32 30.69
N GLY A 95 -25.64 2.10 31.22
CA GLY A 95 -24.61 1.10 30.99
C GLY A 95 -24.44 0.77 29.51
N HIS A 96 -23.23 0.38 29.13
CA HIS A 96 -22.85 0.03 27.77
C HIS A 96 -21.52 -0.73 27.79
N LEU A 97 -21.24 -1.48 26.72
CA LEU A 97 -19.92 -2.03 26.42
C LEU A 97 -19.31 -1.30 25.23
N HIS A 98 -17.99 -1.28 25.15
CA HIS A 98 -17.29 -0.89 23.94
C HIS A 98 -16.02 -1.72 23.69
N TYR A 99 -15.68 -1.85 22.41
CA TYR A 99 -14.47 -2.50 21.91
C TYR A 99 -13.75 -1.59 20.94
N LEU A 100 -12.47 -1.86 20.69
CA LEU A 100 -11.73 -1.17 19.62
C LEU A 100 -12.34 -1.50 18.26
N GLY A 101 -12.58 -0.47 17.45
CA GLY A 101 -13.10 -0.61 16.09
C GLY A 101 -12.02 -1.13 15.14
N ALA A 102 -10.94 -0.39 14.90
CA ALA A 102 -9.70 -0.83 14.20
C ALA A 102 -9.92 -1.95 13.15
N SER A 103 -9.19 -3.07 13.22
CA SER A 103 -9.40 -4.26 12.37
C SER A 103 -10.65 -5.08 12.72
N ASN A 104 -11.32 -4.76 13.84
CA ASN A 104 -12.57 -5.40 14.25
C ASN A 104 -13.79 -4.88 13.46
N PHE A 105 -13.69 -3.74 12.77
CA PHE A 105 -14.82 -3.12 12.08
C PHE A 105 -14.45 -2.66 10.66
N GLN A 106 -15.24 -3.09 9.66
CA GLN A 106 -15.03 -2.74 8.25
C GLN A 106 -16.05 -1.71 7.76
N ALA A 107 -15.58 -0.51 7.41
CA ALA A 107 -16.46 0.59 7.02
C ALA A 107 -17.08 0.41 5.62
N ALA A 108 -16.36 -0.25 4.70
CA ALA A 108 -16.79 -0.44 3.31
C ALA A 108 -17.91 -1.47 3.18
N HIS A 109 -17.82 -2.57 3.92
CA HIS A 109 -18.80 -3.64 3.93
C HIS A 109 -18.69 -4.43 5.23
N GLY A 110 -19.80 -4.98 5.71
CA GLY A 110 -19.77 -5.81 6.92
C GLY A 110 -21.15 -6.33 7.31
N THR A 111 -21.15 -7.27 8.24
CA THR A 111 -22.36 -7.83 8.84
C THR A 111 -22.19 -7.90 10.34
N VAL A 112 -23.23 -7.53 11.08
CA VAL A 112 -23.30 -7.68 12.53
C VAL A 112 -24.48 -8.58 12.88
N ARG A 113 -24.29 -9.43 13.88
CA ARG A 113 -25.40 -10.13 14.56
C ARG A 113 -25.25 -10.07 16.07
N PHE A 114 -26.38 -10.13 16.77
CA PHE A 114 -26.45 -10.26 18.23
C PHE A 114 -27.89 -10.52 18.68
N ALA A 115 -28.03 -11.06 19.88
CA ALA A 115 -29.31 -11.22 20.54
C ALA A 115 -29.56 -10.12 21.56
N VAL A 116 -30.82 -9.69 21.70
CA VAL A 116 -31.23 -8.69 22.70
C VAL A 116 -32.51 -9.11 23.40
N ARG A 117 -32.57 -8.92 24.72
CA ARG A 117 -33.77 -9.09 25.54
C ARG A 117 -33.96 -7.91 26.50
N GLY A 118 -35.19 -7.62 26.88
CA GLY A 118 -35.54 -6.70 27.97
C GLY A 118 -36.28 -5.44 27.51
N ASP A 119 -36.43 -4.50 28.45
CA ASP A 119 -37.27 -3.29 28.31
C ASP A 119 -36.83 -2.33 27.20
N VAL A 120 -35.67 -2.55 26.59
CA VAL A 120 -35.25 -1.82 25.38
C VAL A 120 -36.31 -1.91 24.27
N TRP A 121 -36.99 -3.06 24.16
CA TRP A 121 -38.06 -3.29 23.17
C TRP A 121 -39.36 -2.55 23.47
N ALA A 122 -39.59 -2.14 24.72
CA ALA A 122 -40.74 -1.36 25.16
C ALA A 122 -40.42 0.13 25.42
N ALA A 123 -39.16 0.55 25.26
CA ALA A 123 -38.75 1.93 25.54
C ALA A 123 -39.55 2.94 24.70
N ALA A 124 -39.88 4.10 25.29
CA ALA A 124 -40.68 5.13 24.60
C ALA A 124 -39.88 5.92 23.53
N GLY A 125 -38.56 5.91 23.62
CA GLY A 125 -37.66 6.65 22.73
C GLY A 125 -36.71 5.73 21.94
N PRO A 126 -35.86 6.35 21.08
CA PRO A 126 -34.86 5.63 20.32
C PRO A 126 -33.83 4.98 21.25
N GLN A 127 -33.30 3.81 20.86
CA GLN A 127 -32.31 3.02 21.61
C GLN A 127 -31.25 2.46 20.65
N TRP A 128 -29.97 2.76 20.88
CA TRP A 128 -28.88 2.09 20.16
C TRP A 128 -28.70 0.67 20.69
N LEU A 129 -28.80 -0.32 19.81
CA LEU A 129 -28.46 -1.70 20.15
C LEU A 129 -26.98 -1.99 19.85
N PHE A 130 -26.51 -1.44 18.73
CA PHE A 130 -25.13 -1.50 18.25
C PHE A 130 -24.78 -0.16 17.58
N ASP A 131 -23.59 0.37 17.80
CA ASP A 131 -23.08 1.47 16.98
C ASP A 131 -21.55 1.50 16.88
N ALA A 132 -21.04 1.57 15.66
CA ALA A 132 -19.63 1.76 15.36
C ALA A 132 -19.37 3.25 15.09
N ARG A 133 -18.41 3.85 15.82
CA ARG A 133 -18.12 5.29 15.80
C ARG A 133 -16.78 5.59 15.16
N GLY A 134 -16.81 6.23 14.00
CA GLY A 134 -15.67 6.91 13.38
C GLY A 134 -16.03 8.37 13.09
N LYS A 135 -15.62 8.88 11.91
CA LYS A 135 -16.16 10.16 11.40
C LYS A 135 -17.65 10.06 11.10
N ASP A 136 -18.10 8.92 10.60
CA ASP A 136 -19.51 8.58 10.57
C ASP A 136 -19.79 7.51 11.61
N ARG A 137 -21.06 7.45 12.01
CA ARG A 137 -21.62 6.38 12.81
C ARG A 137 -22.41 5.47 11.88
N ILE A 138 -22.24 4.17 12.08
CA ILE A 138 -23.12 3.15 11.51
C ILE A 138 -23.59 2.25 12.64
N GLY A 139 -24.88 1.93 12.67
CA GLY A 139 -25.40 1.14 13.77
C GLY A 139 -26.85 0.71 13.60
N VAL A 140 -27.33 -0.01 14.60
CA VAL A 140 -28.71 -0.48 14.69
C VAL A 140 -29.44 0.35 15.74
N LEU A 141 -30.47 1.07 15.29
CA LEU A 141 -31.32 1.93 16.10
C LEU A 141 -32.72 1.31 16.21
N ARG A 142 -33.18 1.11 17.45
CA ARG A 142 -34.55 0.70 17.73
C ARG A 142 -35.40 1.91 18.09
N GLU A 143 -36.58 2.03 17.51
CA GLU A 143 -37.63 3.00 17.85
C GLU A 143 -38.97 2.27 18.06
N PRO A 144 -40.00 2.91 18.64
CA PRO A 144 -41.30 2.26 18.79
C PRO A 144 -41.84 1.73 17.45
N GLY A 145 -42.06 0.42 17.36
CA GLY A 145 -42.57 -0.27 16.17
C GLY A 145 -41.56 -0.49 15.04
N GLN A 146 -40.29 -0.12 15.22
CA GLN A 146 -39.34 -0.01 14.13
C GLN A 146 -37.91 -0.36 14.56
N LEU A 147 -37.19 -1.07 13.68
CA LEU A 147 -35.76 -1.35 13.80
C LEU A 147 -35.05 -0.85 12.56
N SER A 148 -33.91 -0.17 12.71
CA SER A 148 -33.27 0.52 11.60
C SER A 148 -31.77 0.35 11.55
N LEU A 149 -31.24 0.12 10.36
CA LEU A 149 -29.83 0.32 10.05
C LEU A 149 -29.64 1.77 9.66
N VAL A 150 -28.77 2.48 10.37
CA VAL A 150 -28.60 3.92 10.22
C VAL A 150 -27.14 4.28 9.98
N VAL A 151 -26.94 5.29 9.12
CA VAL A 151 -25.66 5.96 8.91
C VAL A 151 -25.85 7.43 9.25
N CYS A 152 -25.07 7.93 10.20
CA CYS A 152 -25.14 9.31 10.69
C CYS A 152 -23.75 9.96 10.64
N PRO A 153 -23.64 11.28 10.42
CA PRO A 153 -22.37 11.97 10.61
C PRO A 153 -22.07 12.08 12.12
N SER A 154 -20.83 11.86 12.56
CA SER A 154 -20.45 12.00 13.99
C SER A 154 -20.65 13.41 14.54
N THR A 155 -20.64 14.42 13.66
CA THR A 155 -20.69 15.85 14.02
C THR A 155 -22.10 16.40 14.19
N ARG A 156 -23.14 15.69 13.73
CA ARG A 156 -24.54 16.08 13.94
C ARG A 156 -25.30 14.96 14.59
N ILE A 157 -25.84 15.28 15.75
CA ILE A 157 -26.55 14.33 16.59
C ILE A 157 -27.96 14.05 16.03
N ASP A 158 -28.54 14.99 15.29
CA ASP A 158 -29.94 15.00 14.83
C ASP A 158 -30.12 14.69 13.32
N GLY A 159 -29.06 14.30 12.61
CA GLY A 159 -29.09 14.04 11.17
C GLY A 159 -28.75 12.60 10.79
N PHE A 160 -29.49 12.03 9.85
CA PHE A 160 -29.13 10.79 9.17
C PHE A 160 -28.52 11.15 7.80
N ILE A 161 -27.43 10.48 7.43
CA ILE A 161 -26.97 10.40 6.02
C ILE A 161 -27.91 9.45 5.29
N SER A 162 -28.19 8.30 5.89
CA SER A 162 -29.09 7.29 5.35
C SER A 162 -29.68 6.42 6.47
N ARG A 163 -30.83 5.79 6.17
CA ARG A 163 -31.57 4.95 7.09
C ARG A 163 -32.38 3.92 6.29
N LEU A 164 -32.33 2.67 6.75
CA LEU A 164 -33.13 1.54 6.24
C LEU A 164 -34.00 1.01 7.37
N ASP A 165 -35.31 0.94 7.12
CA ASP A 165 -36.34 0.82 8.16
C ASP A 165 -37.15 -0.46 8.09
N LEU A 166 -36.95 -1.36 9.04
CA LEU A 166 -37.73 -2.59 9.22
C LEU A 166 -38.90 -2.33 10.20
N PRO A 167 -40.16 -2.40 9.75
CA PRO A 167 -41.31 -2.40 10.65
C PRO A 167 -41.35 -3.73 11.43
N VAL A 168 -41.38 -3.67 12.76
CA VAL A 168 -41.33 -4.87 13.64
C VAL A 168 -42.55 -5.03 14.55
N GLY A 169 -43.44 -4.04 14.64
CA GLY A 169 -44.62 -4.10 15.50
C GLY A 169 -44.27 -4.16 17.00
N GLU A 170 -45.07 -4.85 17.79
CA GLU A 170 -44.76 -5.14 19.20
C GLU A 170 -43.79 -6.32 19.30
N VAL A 171 -42.66 -6.09 19.98
CA VAL A 171 -41.61 -7.09 20.23
C VAL A 171 -41.60 -7.44 21.71
N SER A 172 -41.49 -8.72 22.05
CA SER A 172 -41.56 -9.17 23.44
C SER A 172 -40.34 -8.69 24.24
N THR A 173 -40.56 -8.24 25.47
CA THR A 173 -39.47 -7.90 26.40
C THR A 173 -38.88 -9.13 27.08
N ASP A 174 -39.65 -10.22 27.15
CA ASP A 174 -39.31 -11.42 27.92
C ASP A 174 -38.54 -12.46 27.10
N ALA A 175 -38.62 -12.37 25.76
CA ALA A 175 -37.95 -13.27 24.84
C ALA A 175 -36.64 -12.66 24.33
N TRP A 176 -35.70 -13.54 23.98
CA TRP A 176 -34.52 -13.14 23.21
C TRP A 176 -34.88 -12.96 21.74
N HIS A 177 -34.42 -11.86 21.17
CA HIS A 177 -34.64 -11.51 19.77
C HIS A 177 -33.30 -11.34 19.05
N GLN A 178 -33.14 -12.01 17.92
CA GLN A 178 -31.92 -12.00 17.13
C GLN A 178 -31.97 -10.89 16.09
N VAL A 179 -30.94 -10.04 16.09
CA VAL A 179 -30.80 -8.91 15.17
C VAL A 179 -29.64 -9.21 14.22
N VAL A 180 -29.87 -8.99 12.92
CA VAL A 180 -28.81 -9.01 11.91
C VAL A 180 -28.88 -7.70 11.12
N ALA A 181 -27.74 -7.04 10.91
CA ALA A 181 -27.65 -5.91 10.02
C ALA A 181 -26.38 -5.97 9.18
N SER A 182 -26.45 -5.50 7.94
CA SER A 182 -25.32 -5.53 7.01
C SER A 182 -25.33 -4.32 6.09
N TRP A 183 -24.16 -3.92 5.62
CA TRP A 183 -23.97 -2.81 4.68
C TRP A 183 -22.95 -3.18 3.62
N ASP A 184 -23.13 -2.61 2.44
CA ASP A 184 -22.16 -2.60 1.34
C ASP A 184 -22.19 -1.22 0.69
N ARG A 185 -21.09 -0.49 0.84
CA ARG A 185 -20.94 0.85 0.25
C ARG A 185 -20.80 0.82 -1.26
N ALA A 186 -20.12 -0.19 -1.81
CA ALA A 186 -19.90 -0.30 -3.25
C ALA A 186 -21.22 -0.61 -3.97
N ALA A 187 -22.03 -1.49 -3.37
CA ALA A 187 -23.39 -1.78 -3.86
C ALA A 187 -24.42 -0.72 -3.44
N ALA A 188 -24.04 0.29 -2.65
CA ALA A 188 -24.93 1.29 -2.06
C ALA A 188 -26.20 0.67 -1.44
N THR A 189 -26.03 -0.44 -0.70
CA THR A 189 -27.14 -1.28 -0.21
C THR A 189 -26.94 -1.63 1.27
N GLY A 190 -28.04 -1.74 2.00
CA GLY A 190 -28.08 -2.26 3.36
C GLY A 190 -29.10 -3.39 3.53
N TRP A 191 -28.94 -4.14 4.60
CA TRP A 191 -29.82 -5.23 5.03
C TRP A 191 -30.06 -5.12 6.53
N ILE A 192 -31.28 -5.37 6.97
CA ILE A 192 -31.61 -5.50 8.38
C ILE A 192 -32.70 -6.55 8.59
N ALA A 193 -32.55 -7.38 9.61
CA ALA A 193 -33.48 -8.44 9.97
C ALA A 193 -33.68 -8.55 11.48
N LEU A 194 -34.88 -8.98 11.87
CA LEU A 194 -35.26 -9.37 13.22
C LEU A 194 -35.84 -10.78 13.16
N ASP A 195 -35.31 -11.71 13.96
CA ASP A 195 -35.76 -13.10 14.07
C ASP A 195 -35.93 -13.78 12.69
N GLY A 196 -34.93 -13.64 11.83
CA GLY A 196 -34.90 -14.25 10.50
C GLY A 196 -35.60 -13.45 9.39
N ASN A 197 -36.45 -12.48 9.73
CA ASN A 197 -37.23 -11.72 8.76
C ASN A 197 -36.65 -10.32 8.56
N GLY A 198 -36.38 -9.93 7.31
CA GLY A 198 -35.67 -8.69 7.04
C GLY A 198 -36.09 -7.96 5.78
N ILE A 199 -35.47 -6.80 5.61
CA ILE A 199 -35.56 -5.98 4.40
C ILE A 199 -34.17 -5.57 3.92
N SER A 200 -34.03 -5.44 2.62
CA SER A 200 -32.87 -4.87 1.95
C SER A 200 -33.27 -3.63 1.16
N GLY A 201 -32.35 -2.68 0.99
CA GLY A 201 -32.66 -1.47 0.24
C GLY A 201 -31.46 -0.55 0.09
N PRO A 202 -31.57 0.49 -0.74
CA PRO A 202 -30.46 1.38 -1.00
C PRO A 202 -30.09 2.20 0.23
N MET A 203 -28.80 2.41 0.41
CA MET A 203 -28.22 3.24 1.45
C MET A 203 -27.20 4.21 0.88
N ALA A 204 -27.16 5.40 1.47
CA ALA A 204 -26.13 6.40 1.18
C ALA A 204 -25.07 6.40 2.29
N PHE A 205 -23.82 6.64 1.88
CA PHE A 205 -22.66 6.68 2.76
C PHE A 205 -21.84 7.92 2.45
N SER A 206 -21.05 8.41 3.40
CA SER A 206 -20.08 9.45 3.08
C SER A 206 -18.93 8.88 2.24
N THR A 207 -18.15 9.78 1.65
CA THR A 207 -16.91 9.43 0.95
C THR A 207 -15.77 9.10 1.91
N ASP A 208 -15.92 9.34 3.22
CA ASP A 208 -14.89 8.98 4.20
C ASP A 208 -15.05 7.51 4.59
N LEU A 209 -13.99 6.75 4.33
CA LEU A 209 -13.96 5.32 4.60
C LEU A 209 -13.22 4.99 5.91
N ARG A 210 -12.71 5.99 6.66
CA ARG A 210 -11.92 5.73 7.87
C ARG A 210 -12.61 4.75 8.83
N PRO A 211 -11.85 3.84 9.46
CA PRO A 211 -12.45 2.79 10.26
C PRO A 211 -13.09 3.40 11.50
N ALA A 212 -14.06 2.70 12.06
CA ALA A 212 -14.58 3.07 13.36
C ALA A 212 -13.45 3.00 14.39
N MET A 213 -13.37 3.98 15.29
CA MET A 213 -12.46 3.95 16.41
C MET A 213 -12.95 2.99 17.49
N ALA A 214 -14.27 2.88 17.66
CA ALA A 214 -14.89 2.06 18.67
C ALA A 214 -16.20 1.44 18.19
N VAL A 215 -16.50 0.24 18.70
CA VAL A 215 -17.78 -0.46 18.56
C VAL A 215 -18.47 -0.45 19.91
N TYR A 216 -19.70 0.05 19.99
CA TYR A 216 -20.51 0.13 21.20
C TYR A 216 -21.69 -0.84 21.13
N LEU A 217 -22.01 -1.45 22.28
CA LEU A 217 -23.14 -2.35 22.47
C LEU A 217 -23.99 -1.92 23.68
N ALA A 218 -25.28 -2.25 23.66
CA ALA A 218 -26.23 -2.00 24.75
C ALA A 218 -26.41 -0.51 25.08
N GLY A 219 -26.37 0.35 24.06
CA GLY A 219 -26.58 1.78 24.20
C GLY A 219 -25.38 2.61 23.73
N GLY A 220 -25.52 3.93 23.80
CA GLY A 220 -24.45 4.85 23.48
C GLY A 220 -24.07 5.70 24.69
N ALA A 221 -22.76 5.88 24.93
CA ALA A 221 -22.26 6.75 26.01
C ALA A 221 -22.81 8.20 26.04
N VAL A 222 -23.58 8.63 25.03
CA VAL A 222 -24.17 9.97 24.93
C VAL A 222 -25.67 9.86 24.62
N SER A 223 -26.51 10.41 25.51
CA SER A 223 -27.97 10.24 25.55
C SER A 223 -28.80 11.04 24.52
N ARG A 224 -28.16 11.83 23.63
CA ARG A 224 -28.89 12.79 22.78
C ARG A 224 -29.48 12.18 21.51
N THR A 225 -28.88 11.14 20.93
CA THR A 225 -29.53 10.29 19.92
C THR A 225 -29.43 8.84 20.35
N GLY A 226 -30.57 8.15 20.37
CA GLY A 226 -30.67 6.77 20.85
C GLY A 226 -30.82 6.60 22.36
N GLY A 227 -31.21 7.66 23.08
CA GLY A 227 -31.71 7.55 24.45
C GLY A 227 -30.71 7.01 25.47
N ILE A 228 -31.22 6.61 26.63
CA ILE A 228 -30.47 5.92 27.66
C ILE A 228 -31.04 4.50 27.72
N ALA A 229 -30.17 3.50 27.54
CA ALA A 229 -30.60 2.11 27.55
C ALA A 229 -31.14 1.71 28.95
N PRO A 230 -32.32 1.07 29.02
CA PRO A 230 -32.92 0.67 30.29
C PRO A 230 -32.08 -0.37 31.04
N VAL A 231 -32.09 -0.28 32.38
CA VAL A 231 -31.61 -1.37 33.24
C VAL A 231 -32.38 -2.64 32.90
N GLY A 232 -31.68 -3.77 32.85
CA GLY A 232 -32.27 -5.05 32.46
C GLY A 232 -32.14 -5.39 30.97
N THR A 233 -31.72 -4.44 30.13
CA THR A 233 -31.38 -4.73 28.72
C THR A 233 -30.21 -5.72 28.69
N ALA A 234 -30.46 -6.91 28.16
CA ALA A 234 -29.50 -8.00 28.06
C ALA A 234 -29.05 -8.19 26.61
N LEU A 235 -27.78 -8.55 26.44
CA LEU A 235 -27.12 -8.86 25.18
C LEU A 235 -26.51 -10.25 25.25
N ASP A 236 -26.50 -10.92 24.12
CA ASP A 236 -25.80 -12.18 23.94
C ASP A 236 -25.35 -12.35 22.47
N ASP A 237 -24.44 -13.29 22.22
CA ASP A 237 -24.14 -13.85 20.91
C ASP A 237 -23.69 -12.83 19.85
N PHE A 238 -22.88 -11.84 20.25
CA PHE A 238 -22.45 -10.77 19.36
C PHE A 238 -21.34 -11.24 18.41
N ALA A 239 -21.50 -10.99 17.11
CA ALA A 239 -20.44 -11.20 16.13
C ALA A 239 -20.42 -10.11 15.05
N LEU A 240 -19.20 -9.71 14.66
CA LEU A 240 -18.93 -8.90 13.48
C LEU A 240 -18.21 -9.72 12.42
N TYR A 241 -18.62 -9.50 11.17
CA TYR A 241 -18.06 -10.11 9.97
C TYR A 241 -17.53 -9.04 9.03
N ASP A 242 -16.41 -9.33 8.37
CA ASP A 242 -15.77 -8.44 7.40
C ASP A 242 -16.39 -8.46 6.00
N VAL A 243 -17.51 -9.17 5.82
CA VAL A 243 -18.23 -9.27 4.55
C VAL A 243 -19.70 -8.90 4.70
N ALA A 244 -20.29 -8.39 3.61
CA ALA A 244 -21.71 -8.10 3.55
C ALA A 244 -22.55 -9.40 3.52
N LEU A 245 -23.82 -9.31 3.90
CA LEU A 245 -24.73 -10.44 4.06
C LEU A 245 -24.82 -11.35 2.83
N PRO A 246 -24.93 -10.84 1.58
CA PRO A 246 -24.96 -11.72 0.41
C PRO A 246 -23.71 -12.59 0.26
N MET A 247 -22.53 -12.07 0.62
CA MET A 247 -21.28 -12.83 0.58
C MET A 247 -21.21 -13.84 1.72
N LEU A 248 -21.69 -13.47 2.91
CA LEU A 248 -21.74 -14.38 4.06
C LEU A 248 -22.67 -15.58 3.83
N GLN A 249 -23.75 -15.37 3.08
CA GLN A 249 -24.71 -16.42 2.68
C GLN A 249 -24.32 -17.13 1.37
N ALA A 250 -23.31 -16.64 0.66
CA ALA A 250 -22.84 -17.27 -0.57
C ALA A 250 -22.09 -18.58 -0.23
N GLN A 251 -22.21 -19.56 -1.12
CA GLN A 251 -21.33 -20.73 -1.11
C GLN A 251 -20.16 -20.44 -2.04
N PRO A 252 -18.96 -20.12 -1.52
CA PRO A 252 -17.81 -19.86 -2.38
C PRO A 252 -17.42 -21.12 -3.13
N THR A 253 -16.74 -20.95 -4.27
CA THR A 253 -16.15 -22.08 -4.99
C THR A 253 -15.19 -22.81 -4.04
N PRO A 254 -15.33 -24.13 -3.84
CA PRO A 254 -14.48 -24.85 -2.91
C PRO A 254 -13.04 -24.89 -3.41
N LEU A 255 -12.10 -24.60 -2.52
CA LEU A 255 -10.68 -24.78 -2.78
C LEU A 255 -10.26 -26.24 -2.64
N PRO A 256 -9.14 -26.66 -3.26
CA PRO A 256 -8.48 -27.91 -2.89
C PRO A 256 -8.23 -27.96 -1.38
N GLN A 257 -8.38 -29.15 -0.76
CA GLN A 257 -8.32 -29.28 0.71
C GLN A 257 -7.04 -28.66 1.31
N ALA A 258 -5.90 -28.86 0.67
CA ALA A 258 -4.63 -28.28 1.10
C ALA A 258 -4.66 -26.74 1.13
N ASP A 259 -5.39 -26.08 0.23
CA ASP A 259 -5.58 -24.63 0.23
C ASP A 259 -6.66 -24.18 1.21
N ALA A 260 -7.75 -24.95 1.34
CA ALA A 260 -8.81 -24.67 2.30
C ALA A 260 -8.29 -24.65 3.75
N ASP A 261 -7.39 -25.57 4.09
CA ASP A 261 -6.76 -25.63 5.42
C ASP A 261 -5.68 -24.56 5.61
N TYR A 262 -5.00 -24.19 4.52
CA TYR A 262 -3.83 -23.31 4.58
C TYR A 262 -4.18 -21.82 4.50
N LEU A 263 -5.22 -21.45 3.76
CA LEU A 263 -5.64 -20.07 3.55
C LEU A 263 -5.86 -19.30 4.87
N PRO A 264 -6.61 -19.81 5.87
CA PRO A 264 -6.78 -19.11 7.14
C PRO A 264 -5.46 -18.87 7.89
N LEU A 265 -4.50 -19.81 7.77
CA LEU A 265 -3.18 -19.69 8.41
C LEU A 265 -2.35 -18.58 7.76
N VAL A 266 -2.34 -18.51 6.43
CA VAL A 266 -1.61 -17.46 5.70
C VAL A 266 -2.27 -16.10 5.90
N GLU A 267 -3.60 -16.03 5.95
CA GLU A 267 -4.33 -14.82 6.27
C GLU A 267 -4.03 -14.28 7.67
N ALA A 268 -3.99 -15.15 8.70
CA ALA A 268 -3.60 -14.76 10.04
C ALA A 268 -2.14 -14.28 10.09
N ALA A 269 -1.26 -14.95 9.36
CA ALA A 269 0.14 -14.60 9.26
C ALA A 269 0.42 -13.26 8.59
N ILE A 270 -0.27 -12.95 7.48
CA ILE A 270 -0.19 -11.62 6.86
C ILE A 270 -0.61 -10.58 7.88
N ARG A 271 -1.74 -10.80 8.58
CA ARG A 271 -2.20 -9.84 9.58
C ARG A 271 -1.17 -9.61 10.68
N GLN A 272 -0.58 -10.67 11.23
CA GLN A 272 0.52 -10.58 12.18
C GLN A 272 1.68 -9.74 11.67
N THR A 273 2.21 -10.03 10.48
CA THR A 273 3.31 -9.28 9.86
C THR A 273 2.94 -7.81 9.64
N MET A 274 1.78 -7.55 9.01
CA MET A 274 1.36 -6.20 8.64
C MET A 274 1.02 -5.37 9.88
N ASP A 275 0.43 -5.94 10.91
CA ASP A 275 0.16 -5.26 12.18
C ASP A 275 1.43 -4.94 12.94
N TYR A 276 2.41 -5.85 12.92
CA TYR A 276 3.74 -5.58 13.46
C TYR A 276 4.40 -4.40 12.73
N MET A 277 4.42 -4.40 11.40
CA MET A 277 4.94 -3.29 10.62
C MET A 277 4.16 -1.98 10.86
N ALA A 278 2.83 -2.04 10.98
CA ALA A 278 2.01 -0.88 11.29
C ALA A 278 2.35 -0.29 12.68
N SER A 279 2.73 -1.13 13.64
CA SER A 279 3.17 -0.68 14.98
C SER A 279 4.49 0.10 14.96
N LEU A 280 5.31 -0.10 13.92
CA LEU A 280 6.59 0.61 13.72
C LEU A 280 6.42 1.94 12.99
N GLN A 281 5.26 2.23 12.39
CA GLN A 281 5.06 3.47 11.65
C GLN A 281 5.17 4.69 12.58
N ARG A 282 5.92 5.71 12.16
CA ARG A 282 6.08 6.99 12.85
C ARG A 282 5.84 8.11 11.85
N TRP A 283 4.95 9.05 12.17
CA TRP A 283 4.67 10.24 11.34
C TRP A 283 4.33 9.93 9.86
N GLY A 284 3.78 8.74 9.59
CA GLY A 284 3.46 8.29 8.23
C GLY A 284 4.61 7.55 7.52
N GLY A 285 5.78 7.41 8.13
CA GLY A 285 6.92 6.70 7.55
C GLY A 285 7.50 5.59 8.43
N TRP A 286 8.53 4.95 7.90
CA TRP A 286 9.33 3.92 8.55
C TRP A 286 10.81 4.21 8.32
N GLN A 287 11.63 3.70 9.22
CA GLN A 287 13.06 3.52 9.00
C GLN A 287 13.27 2.36 8.01
N THR A 288 14.34 2.45 7.22
CA THR A 288 14.66 1.46 6.18
C THR A 288 15.04 0.10 6.80
N LEU A 289 15.71 0.13 7.95
CA LEU A 289 16.15 -1.05 8.68
C LEU A 289 15.86 -0.91 10.18
N TYR A 290 15.66 -2.04 10.85
CA TYR A 290 15.53 -2.13 12.30
C TYR A 290 16.48 -3.19 12.84
N THR A 291 17.22 -2.85 13.90
CA THR A 291 17.96 -3.84 14.70
C THR A 291 17.01 -4.84 15.36
N TRP A 292 17.49 -6.06 15.60
CA TRP A 292 16.75 -7.09 16.31
C TRP A 292 17.48 -7.52 17.59
N PRO A 293 16.78 -7.68 18.74
CA PRO A 293 15.36 -7.38 18.99
C PRO A 293 15.09 -5.95 19.46
N THR A 294 16.08 -5.05 19.40
CA THR A 294 16.00 -3.70 20.01
C THR A 294 15.20 -2.68 19.21
N LEU A 295 14.94 -2.93 17.93
CA LEU A 295 14.13 -2.08 17.03
C LEU A 295 14.66 -0.65 16.86
N LEU A 296 15.96 -0.46 17.09
CA LEU A 296 16.64 0.76 16.72
C LEU A 296 16.66 0.89 15.20
N GLY A 297 16.11 2.00 14.71
CA GLY A 297 15.99 2.30 13.30
C GLY A 297 17.28 2.86 12.70
N SER A 298 17.47 2.61 11.41
CA SER A 298 18.57 3.18 10.64
C SER A 298 18.10 3.56 9.24
N ALA A 299 18.65 4.67 8.76
CA ALA A 299 18.63 5.05 7.36
C ALA A 299 19.39 4.03 6.49
N ALA A 300 19.15 4.11 5.18
CA ALA A 300 19.83 3.45 4.07
C ALA A 300 20.99 2.48 4.42
N GLN A 301 20.78 1.18 4.15
CA GLN A 301 21.81 0.12 4.19
C GLN A 301 22.59 -0.01 5.52
N GLY A 302 22.14 0.60 6.62
CA GLY A 302 22.79 0.48 7.93
C GLY A 302 24.12 1.23 8.02
N ARG A 303 24.43 2.04 6.99
CA ARG A 303 25.68 2.81 6.82
C ARG A 303 25.78 4.00 7.76
N GLU A 304 24.63 4.47 8.22
CA GLU A 304 24.51 5.58 9.13
C GLU A 304 24.23 5.08 10.54
N TYR A 305 24.48 5.93 11.53
CA TYR A 305 24.19 5.62 12.92
C TYR A 305 22.69 5.32 13.10
N VAL A 306 22.37 4.58 14.16
CA VAL A 306 20.99 4.54 14.67
C VAL A 306 20.47 5.97 14.81
N ASP A 307 19.37 6.28 14.12
CA ASP A 307 18.75 7.60 14.17
C ASP A 307 17.54 7.61 15.12
N PHE A 308 17.08 8.81 15.47
CA PHE A 308 15.90 9.01 16.29
C PHE A 308 14.61 8.69 15.51
N ASP A 309 13.55 8.37 16.26
CA ASP A 309 12.22 8.06 15.73
C ASP A 309 11.54 9.22 14.98
N ASP A 310 12.13 10.42 14.99
CA ASP A 310 11.65 11.60 14.26
C ASP A 310 12.23 11.72 12.84
N TYR A 311 13.14 10.84 12.43
CA TYR A 311 13.62 10.77 11.05
C TYR A 311 12.72 9.89 10.18
N ILE A 312 12.40 10.34 8.96
CA ILE A 312 11.81 9.51 7.90
C ILE A 312 12.74 9.52 6.69
N ASP A 313 13.12 8.31 6.28
CA ASP A 313 13.92 8.05 5.08
C ASP A 313 13.02 7.95 3.84
N ASN A 314 13.39 8.69 2.79
CA ASN A 314 12.82 8.60 1.45
C ASN A 314 13.84 8.05 0.43
N ASP A 315 15.05 7.72 0.87
CA ASP A 315 16.17 7.19 0.09
C ASP A 315 16.09 5.65 -0.08
N LYS A 316 16.73 5.15 -1.14
CA LYS A 316 17.05 3.73 -1.45
C LYS A 316 15.89 2.76 -1.27
N GLY A 317 14.73 3.15 -1.78
CA GLY A 317 13.73 2.26 -2.35
C GLY A 317 13.12 1.13 -1.51
N ASN A 318 13.37 1.08 -0.21
CA ASN A 318 12.81 0.09 0.71
C ASN A 318 12.08 0.72 1.90
N GLY A 319 12.06 2.06 1.95
CA GLY A 319 11.46 2.85 3.01
C GLY A 319 9.93 2.92 2.94
N SER A 320 9.40 4.12 3.13
CA SER A 320 7.99 4.30 3.50
C SER A 320 6.99 4.02 2.38
N CYS A 321 7.25 4.53 1.18
CA CYS A 321 6.31 4.45 0.06
C CYS A 321 6.10 3.01 -0.46
N PRO A 322 7.14 2.19 -0.70
CA PRO A 322 6.97 0.79 -1.10
C PRO A 322 6.27 -0.07 -0.04
N LEU A 323 6.49 0.19 1.25
CA LEU A 323 5.79 -0.50 2.32
C LEU A 323 4.31 -0.07 2.38
N ALA A 324 4.02 1.22 2.24
CA ALA A 324 2.64 1.72 2.15
C ALA A 324 1.88 1.12 0.94
N ALA A 325 2.54 0.95 -0.21
CA ALA A 325 1.94 0.25 -1.35
C ALA A 325 1.61 -1.22 -1.03
N LYS A 326 2.44 -1.92 -0.25
CA LYS A 326 2.12 -3.28 0.24
C LYS A 326 0.93 -3.27 1.20
N PHE A 327 0.78 -2.24 2.04
CA PHE A 327 -0.42 -2.06 2.87
C PHE A 327 -1.68 -1.87 2.01
N LEU A 328 -1.61 -1.09 0.92
CA LEU A 328 -2.73 -0.96 -0.02
C LEU A 328 -3.05 -2.28 -0.70
N TRP A 329 -2.05 -3.05 -1.14
CA TRP A 329 -2.29 -4.36 -1.73
C TRP A 329 -2.89 -5.35 -0.72
N ALA A 330 -2.41 -5.33 0.53
CA ALA A 330 -3.01 -6.10 1.61
C ALA A 330 -4.45 -5.66 1.90
N TYR A 331 -4.76 -4.36 1.83
CA TYR A 331 -6.13 -3.86 1.92
C TYR A 331 -7.02 -4.37 0.79
N GLU A 332 -6.59 -4.24 -0.48
CA GLU A 332 -7.35 -4.75 -1.63
C GLU A 332 -7.49 -6.29 -1.62
N THR A 333 -6.62 -6.98 -0.89
CA THR A 333 -6.61 -8.45 -0.79
C THR A 333 -7.38 -8.99 0.41
N LEU A 334 -7.32 -8.33 1.57
CA LEU A 334 -7.93 -8.79 2.83
C LEU A 334 -9.20 -8.01 3.19
N GLY A 335 -9.40 -6.83 2.59
CA GLY A 335 -10.49 -5.91 2.92
C GLY A 335 -10.31 -5.21 4.27
N ASP A 336 -9.13 -5.29 4.91
CA ASP A 336 -8.91 -4.68 6.23
C ASP A 336 -8.56 -3.19 6.12
N TYR A 337 -9.53 -2.33 6.44
CA TYR A 337 -9.36 -0.89 6.36
C TYR A 337 -8.20 -0.34 7.20
N ARG A 338 -7.79 -1.02 8.28
CA ARG A 338 -6.59 -0.62 9.04
C ARG A 338 -5.37 -0.45 8.13
N TYR A 339 -5.22 -1.30 7.11
CA TYR A 339 -4.11 -1.23 6.17
C TYR A 339 -4.23 -0.05 5.21
N LEU A 340 -5.45 0.30 4.78
CA LEU A 340 -5.68 1.53 4.04
C LEU A 340 -5.37 2.76 4.91
N ASP A 341 -5.78 2.80 6.19
CA ASP A 341 -5.47 3.90 7.10
C ASP A 341 -3.95 4.10 7.30
N VAL A 342 -3.19 3.00 7.45
CA VAL A 342 -1.72 3.05 7.53
C VAL A 342 -1.10 3.63 6.26
N ALA A 343 -1.58 3.22 5.08
CA ALA A 343 -1.12 3.76 3.80
C ALA A 343 -1.51 5.24 3.63
N LEU A 344 -2.73 5.64 4.03
CA LEU A 344 -3.20 7.03 3.98
C LEU A 344 -2.33 7.96 4.81
N ARG A 345 -1.87 7.54 5.99
CA ARG A 345 -0.92 8.33 6.80
C ARG A 345 0.39 8.60 6.07
N THR A 346 0.86 7.63 5.27
CA THR A 346 2.02 7.81 4.40
C THR A 346 1.71 8.80 3.27
N GLY A 347 0.53 8.70 2.66
CA GLY A 347 0.04 9.66 1.67
C GLY A 347 -0.02 11.10 2.19
N GLU A 348 -0.55 11.32 3.39
CA GLU A 348 -0.59 12.65 4.02
C GLU A 348 0.82 13.18 4.32
N PHE A 349 1.75 12.32 4.74
CA PHE A 349 3.16 12.69 4.86
C PHE A 349 3.74 13.11 3.51
N VAL A 350 3.58 12.30 2.46
CA VAL A 350 4.11 12.58 1.12
C VAL A 350 3.55 13.90 0.57
N LEU A 351 2.25 14.16 0.73
CA LEU A 351 1.63 15.43 0.36
C LEU A 351 2.22 16.62 1.12
N ALA A 352 2.40 16.49 2.43
CA ALA A 352 2.95 17.55 3.28
C ALA A 352 4.45 17.79 3.03
N ALA A 353 5.19 16.75 2.61
CA ALA A 353 6.62 16.79 2.35
C ALA A 353 6.98 17.30 0.95
N GLN A 354 6.01 17.37 0.03
CA GLN A 354 6.25 17.83 -1.34
C GLN A 354 6.58 19.33 -1.36
N ALA A 355 7.68 19.69 -2.01
CA ALA A 355 8.04 21.09 -2.24
C ALA A 355 7.01 21.76 -3.18
N PRO A 356 6.84 23.11 -3.12
CA PRO A 356 5.95 23.83 -4.04
C PRO A 356 6.21 23.55 -5.52
N GLU A 357 7.47 23.29 -5.89
CA GLU A 357 7.92 22.99 -7.25
C GLU A 357 7.71 21.51 -7.66
N GLY A 358 7.24 20.65 -6.74
CA GLY A 358 6.78 19.30 -7.06
C GLY A 358 7.70 18.15 -6.67
N TYR A 359 8.90 18.42 -6.16
CA TYR A 359 9.87 17.40 -5.79
C TYR A 359 9.81 16.99 -4.31
N TRP A 360 10.46 15.86 -4.01
CA TRP A 360 10.80 15.41 -2.66
C TRP A 360 12.32 15.36 -2.45
N VAL A 361 12.75 15.19 -1.20
CA VAL A 361 14.16 15.01 -0.84
C VAL A 361 14.37 13.67 -0.14
N HIS A 362 15.62 13.23 0.00
CA HIS A 362 15.96 11.89 0.50
C HIS A 362 15.59 11.64 1.97
N GLY A 363 15.34 12.68 2.75
CA GLY A 363 15.09 12.52 4.18
C GLY A 363 14.48 13.74 4.84
N TYR A 364 13.74 13.47 5.92
CA TYR A 364 12.98 14.49 6.64
C TYR A 364 13.02 14.27 8.14
N ARG A 365 13.11 15.37 8.92
CA ARG A 365 12.88 15.36 10.37
C ARG A 365 11.49 15.87 10.72
N MET A 366 10.82 15.13 11.59
CA MET A 366 9.47 15.39 12.07
C MET A 366 9.53 16.14 13.38
N THR A 367 9.13 17.41 13.39
CA THR A 367 9.09 18.21 14.61
C THR A 367 7.64 18.52 14.99
N VAL A 368 7.43 18.93 16.24
CA VAL A 368 6.12 19.48 16.68
C VAL A 368 5.67 20.70 15.87
N ASN A 369 6.58 21.35 15.15
CA ASN A 369 6.32 22.52 14.31
C ASN A 369 6.16 22.17 12.82
N GLY A 370 6.27 20.88 12.45
CA GLY A 370 6.13 20.42 11.07
C GLY A 370 7.35 19.64 10.55
N ILE A 371 7.35 19.44 9.24
CA ILE A 371 8.34 18.65 8.50
C ILE A 371 9.53 19.53 8.11
N THR A 372 10.74 19.09 8.43
CA THR A 372 11.99 19.76 8.02
C THR A 372 12.75 18.87 7.03
N PRO A 373 12.93 19.28 5.76
CA PRO A 373 13.75 18.53 4.81
C PRO A 373 15.22 18.53 5.24
N LEU A 374 15.93 17.42 4.99
CA LEU A 374 17.34 17.30 5.35
C LEU A 374 18.31 17.85 4.29
N THR A 375 17.83 18.16 3.08
CA THR A 375 18.64 18.78 2.04
C THR A 375 18.13 20.16 1.65
N SER A 376 19.04 20.93 1.07
CA SER A 376 18.70 22.18 0.42
C SER A 376 18.13 21.92 -1.00
N PRO A 377 17.42 22.90 -1.58
CA PRO A 377 16.98 22.87 -2.98
C PRO A 377 18.11 22.75 -4.01
N ARG A 378 19.37 22.86 -3.60
CA ARG A 378 20.55 22.68 -4.46
C ARG A 378 20.94 21.21 -4.65
N ASN A 379 20.37 20.29 -3.88
CA ASN A 379 20.74 18.88 -3.88
C ASN A 379 19.50 17.98 -3.85
N ILE A 380 18.63 18.14 -4.84
CA ILE A 380 17.41 17.34 -4.99
C ILE A 380 17.78 16.07 -5.74
N LYS A 381 17.56 14.92 -5.13
CA LYS A 381 18.01 13.64 -5.67
C LYS A 381 17.00 13.09 -6.68
N LEU A 382 17.51 12.57 -7.80
CA LEU A 382 16.69 11.90 -8.83
C LEU A 382 16.87 10.37 -8.79
N GLN A 383 18.02 9.89 -8.31
CA GLN A 383 18.28 8.47 -8.11
C GLN A 383 17.59 7.91 -6.85
N ASP A 384 17.76 6.62 -6.59
CA ASP A 384 17.32 5.94 -5.36
C ASP A 384 15.80 5.94 -5.13
N GLN A 385 15.05 6.18 -6.21
CA GLN A 385 13.60 6.25 -6.25
C GLN A 385 12.99 7.38 -5.41
N ASP A 386 13.77 8.40 -5.03
CA ASP A 386 13.35 9.53 -4.18
C ASP A 386 12.10 10.24 -4.72
N GLN A 387 11.94 10.26 -6.05
CA GLN A 387 10.79 10.87 -6.72
C GLN A 387 9.77 9.82 -7.19
N SER A 388 10.23 8.70 -7.76
CA SER A 388 9.37 7.70 -8.40
C SER A 388 8.48 6.97 -7.38
N HIS A 389 8.98 6.62 -6.19
CA HIS A 389 8.17 5.95 -5.18
C HIS A 389 7.04 6.82 -4.60
N PRO A 390 7.26 8.11 -4.24
CA PRO A 390 6.16 9.01 -3.94
C PRO A 390 5.13 9.09 -5.06
N MET A 391 5.55 9.26 -6.31
CA MET A 391 4.64 9.34 -7.46
C MET A 391 3.79 8.07 -7.63
N LEU A 392 4.40 6.89 -7.51
CA LEU A 392 3.70 5.62 -7.60
C LEU A 392 2.72 5.43 -6.42
N LEU A 393 3.09 5.83 -5.20
CA LEU A 393 2.21 5.72 -4.04
C LEU A 393 1.00 6.64 -4.22
N LEU A 394 1.22 7.89 -4.63
CA LEU A 394 0.16 8.86 -4.88
C LEU A 394 -0.79 8.39 -5.98
N THR A 395 -0.26 7.79 -7.04
CA THR A 395 -1.06 7.15 -8.10
C THR A 395 -1.95 6.03 -7.52
N TYR A 396 -1.37 5.13 -6.73
CA TYR A 396 -2.12 4.03 -6.13
C TYR A 396 -3.18 4.54 -5.15
N LEU A 397 -2.83 5.50 -4.29
CA LEU A 397 -3.78 6.12 -3.36
C LEU A 397 -4.94 6.79 -4.10
N HIS A 398 -4.65 7.56 -5.16
CA HIS A 398 -5.70 8.16 -5.99
C HIS A 398 -6.61 7.09 -6.60
N ARG A 399 -6.05 5.99 -7.13
CA ARG A 399 -6.83 4.87 -7.68
C ARG A 399 -7.78 4.26 -6.65
N VAL A 400 -7.32 4.10 -5.41
CA VAL A 400 -8.09 3.45 -4.34
C VAL A 400 -9.13 4.40 -3.71
N THR A 401 -8.83 5.69 -3.62
CA THR A 401 -9.66 6.65 -2.86
C THR A 401 -10.44 7.65 -3.71
N GLY A 402 -9.99 7.92 -4.94
CA GLY A 402 -10.46 9.02 -5.77
C GLY A 402 -10.07 10.41 -5.25
N ASP A 403 -9.14 10.54 -4.29
CA ASP A 403 -8.73 11.84 -3.76
C ASP A 403 -7.88 12.61 -4.78
N GLU A 404 -8.42 13.70 -5.31
CA GLU A 404 -7.79 14.57 -6.31
C GLU A 404 -6.51 15.24 -5.79
N ARG A 405 -6.32 15.39 -4.47
CA ARG A 405 -5.08 15.97 -3.92
C ARG A 405 -3.84 15.17 -4.34
N TYR A 406 -3.98 13.85 -4.40
CA TYR A 406 -2.90 12.96 -4.83
C TYR A 406 -2.58 13.12 -6.32
N LEU A 407 -3.62 13.28 -7.16
CA LEU A 407 -3.44 13.53 -8.60
C LEU A 407 -2.77 14.89 -8.85
N GLU A 408 -3.16 15.93 -8.13
CA GLU A 408 -2.57 17.27 -8.28
C GLU A 408 -1.10 17.30 -7.80
N ALA A 409 -0.76 16.59 -6.72
CA ALA A 409 0.63 16.43 -6.29
C ALA A 409 1.46 15.69 -7.35
N LEU A 410 0.91 14.62 -7.93
CA LEU A 410 1.57 13.85 -8.98
C LEU A 410 1.85 14.68 -10.24
N LYS A 411 0.91 15.52 -10.67
CA LYS A 411 1.11 16.44 -11.80
C LYS A 411 2.30 17.39 -11.57
N LYS A 412 2.45 17.94 -10.36
CA LYS A 412 3.61 18.77 -10.02
C LYS A 412 4.93 18.00 -10.11
N ALA A 413 4.94 16.75 -9.66
CA ALA A 413 6.13 15.90 -9.76
C ALA A 413 6.48 15.59 -11.23
N GLY A 414 5.48 15.40 -12.09
CA GLY A 414 5.67 15.29 -13.54
C GLY A 414 6.33 16.55 -14.14
N GLU A 415 5.87 17.75 -13.77
CA GLU A 415 6.51 19.01 -14.18
C GLU A 415 7.96 19.10 -13.71
N PHE A 416 8.25 18.69 -12.48
CA PHE A 416 9.60 18.67 -11.95
C PHE A 416 10.52 17.75 -12.76
N TYR A 417 10.08 16.55 -13.13
CA TYR A 417 10.88 15.66 -13.97
C TYR A 417 11.19 16.27 -15.33
N LEU A 418 10.21 16.93 -15.98
CA LEU A 418 10.42 17.63 -17.25
C LEU A 418 11.43 18.78 -17.10
N LEU A 419 11.32 19.54 -16.00
CA LEU A 419 12.26 20.62 -15.66
C LEU A 419 13.68 20.07 -15.44
N ALA A 420 13.79 18.94 -14.75
CA ALA A 420 15.06 18.37 -14.33
C ALA A 420 15.82 17.62 -15.44
N GLN A 421 15.22 17.41 -16.60
CA GLN A 421 15.86 16.74 -17.71
C GLN A 421 16.94 17.63 -18.34
N ASN A 422 18.14 17.07 -18.52
CA ASN A 422 19.23 17.77 -19.20
C ASN A 422 18.91 17.99 -20.69
N PRO A 423 19.53 18.99 -21.35
CA PRO A 423 19.35 19.21 -22.78
C PRO A 423 19.71 18.01 -23.67
N ASN A 424 20.62 17.14 -23.22
CA ASN A 424 20.99 15.91 -23.93
C ASN A 424 19.97 14.76 -23.74
N GLY A 425 18.92 14.95 -22.95
CA GLY A 425 17.88 13.96 -22.68
C GLY A 425 18.07 13.13 -21.41
N SER A 426 19.25 13.16 -20.80
CA SER A 426 19.53 12.42 -19.56
C SER A 426 18.93 13.08 -18.32
N TRP A 427 18.85 12.32 -17.22
CA TRP A 427 18.71 12.86 -15.88
C TRP A 427 20.01 12.63 -15.09
N SER A 428 20.37 13.61 -14.26
CA SER A 428 21.59 13.57 -13.43
C SER A 428 21.34 12.91 -12.07
N HIS A 429 22.39 12.71 -11.28
CA HIS A 429 22.28 12.31 -9.87
C HIS A 429 21.32 13.20 -9.06
N HIS A 430 21.49 14.51 -9.21
CA HIS A 430 20.74 15.53 -8.52
C HIS A 430 20.32 16.65 -9.47
N TYR A 431 19.35 17.42 -9.05
CA TYR A 431 18.99 18.71 -9.62
C TYR A 431 19.28 19.83 -8.62
N ASP A 432 19.88 20.91 -9.11
CA ASP A 432 20.05 22.15 -8.36
C ASP A 432 18.99 23.16 -8.83
N MET A 433 17.99 23.44 -7.99
CA MET A 433 16.92 24.39 -8.32
C MET A 433 17.39 25.83 -8.41
N GLU A 434 18.46 26.20 -7.71
CA GLU A 434 18.95 27.59 -7.73
C GLU A 434 19.77 27.85 -9.00
N ASP A 435 20.56 26.87 -9.42
CA ASP A 435 21.37 26.97 -10.64
C ASP A 435 20.58 26.56 -11.90
N GLY A 436 19.47 25.85 -11.73
CA GLY A 436 18.61 25.37 -12.82
C GLY A 436 19.27 24.29 -13.68
N VAL A 437 20.04 23.38 -13.06
CA VAL A 437 20.86 22.41 -13.78
C VAL A 437 20.96 21.07 -13.04
N GLY A 438 20.94 19.98 -13.80
CA GLY A 438 21.29 18.65 -13.31
C GLY A 438 22.77 18.56 -12.97
N LYS A 439 23.12 17.93 -11.84
CA LYS A 439 24.50 17.72 -11.38
C LYS A 439 24.74 16.24 -11.11
N ASN A 440 25.85 15.71 -11.62
CA ASN A 440 26.26 14.34 -11.32
C ASN A 440 26.75 14.19 -9.86
N ALA A 441 27.16 12.97 -9.47
CA ALA A 441 27.58 12.61 -8.11
C ALA A 441 28.67 13.52 -7.49
N ILE A 442 29.53 14.13 -8.32
CA ILE A 442 30.61 15.02 -7.87
C ILE A 442 30.32 16.51 -8.10
N GLY A 443 29.09 16.84 -8.51
CA GLY A 443 28.63 18.22 -8.67
C GLY A 443 28.89 18.84 -10.04
N MET A 444 29.33 18.07 -11.04
CA MET A 444 29.51 18.59 -12.40
C MET A 444 28.15 18.74 -13.10
N PRO A 445 27.90 19.88 -13.79
CA PRO A 445 26.63 20.13 -14.44
C PRO A 445 26.45 19.29 -15.72
N GLY A 446 25.20 18.92 -16.04
CA GLY A 446 24.78 18.40 -17.34
C GLY A 446 25.09 16.91 -17.62
N GLY A 447 25.68 16.20 -16.66
CA GLY A 447 26.03 14.78 -16.80
C GLY A 447 24.86 13.83 -16.49
N GLY A 448 24.69 12.80 -17.30
CA GLY A 448 23.65 11.78 -17.11
C GLY A 448 24.04 10.67 -16.12
N GLU A 449 23.05 10.01 -15.53
CA GLU A 449 23.23 8.97 -14.52
C GLU A 449 22.33 7.76 -14.75
N LEU A 450 22.93 6.57 -14.71
CA LEU A 450 22.25 5.28 -14.66
C LEU A 450 22.26 4.67 -13.26
N ASN A 451 23.24 5.03 -12.42
CA ASN A 451 23.34 4.52 -11.06
C ASN A 451 22.02 4.67 -10.30
N ASP A 452 21.69 3.64 -9.50
CA ASP A 452 20.50 3.58 -8.66
C ASP A 452 19.19 4.00 -9.40
N ALA A 453 19.14 3.73 -10.71
CA ALA A 453 18.01 3.89 -11.62
C ALA A 453 17.50 5.33 -11.86
N ALA A 454 18.30 6.38 -11.65
CA ALA A 454 17.90 7.78 -11.87
C ALA A 454 17.19 8.01 -13.23
N THR A 455 17.78 7.49 -14.30
CA THR A 455 17.24 7.59 -15.66
C THR A 455 16.12 6.57 -15.92
N ASN A 456 16.24 5.34 -15.44
CA ASN A 456 15.25 4.29 -15.66
C ASN A 456 13.90 4.63 -15.02
N ASP A 457 13.92 5.17 -13.81
CA ASP A 457 12.73 5.64 -13.11
C ASP A 457 12.06 6.77 -13.87
N ALA A 458 12.84 7.71 -14.40
CA ALA A 458 12.32 8.80 -15.21
C ALA A 458 11.54 8.28 -16.43
N ILE A 459 12.05 7.26 -17.16
CA ILE A 459 11.33 6.63 -18.28
C ILE A 459 9.95 6.15 -17.84
N GLN A 460 9.89 5.40 -16.74
CA GLN A 460 8.64 4.88 -16.21
C GLN A 460 7.70 6.00 -15.76
N MET A 461 8.22 7.03 -15.09
CA MET A 461 7.41 8.16 -14.65
C MET A 461 6.88 8.99 -15.81
N MET A 462 7.63 9.16 -16.90
CA MET A 462 7.14 9.83 -18.10
C MET A 462 6.02 9.03 -18.78
N ALA A 463 6.15 7.72 -18.90
CA ALA A 463 5.07 6.86 -19.40
C ALA A 463 3.83 6.92 -18.48
N LEU A 464 4.02 6.88 -17.16
CA LEU A 464 2.94 7.03 -16.19
C LEU A 464 2.23 8.38 -16.34
N MET A 465 2.99 9.47 -16.43
CA MET A 465 2.42 10.81 -16.60
C MET A 465 1.65 10.95 -17.90
N TYR A 466 2.12 10.34 -19.00
CA TYR A 466 1.34 10.28 -20.25
C TYR A 466 -0.01 9.59 -20.04
N HIS A 467 -0.05 8.43 -19.38
CA HIS A 467 -1.32 7.73 -19.10
C HIS A 467 -2.27 8.53 -18.21
N ILE A 468 -1.72 9.38 -17.34
CA ILE A 468 -2.50 10.18 -16.40
C ILE A 468 -3.00 11.50 -17.02
N THR A 469 -2.20 12.15 -17.87
CA THR A 469 -2.52 13.48 -18.40
C THR A 469 -2.89 13.49 -19.88
N GLY A 470 -2.50 12.46 -20.64
CA GLY A 470 -2.61 12.40 -22.09
C GLY A 470 -1.63 13.33 -22.83
N GLU A 471 -0.65 13.91 -22.15
CA GLU A 471 0.23 14.93 -22.74
C GLU A 471 1.47 14.32 -23.41
N GLN A 472 1.62 14.58 -24.72
CA GLN A 472 2.72 14.03 -25.53
C GLN A 472 4.12 14.45 -25.08
N ARG A 473 4.26 15.62 -24.42
CA ARG A 473 5.57 16.12 -23.95
C ARG A 473 6.30 15.15 -23.01
N TYR A 474 5.57 14.31 -22.28
CA TYR A 474 6.16 13.27 -21.44
C TYR A 474 6.79 12.16 -22.30
N ILE A 475 6.10 11.73 -23.36
CA ILE A 475 6.64 10.76 -24.33
C ILE A 475 7.84 11.36 -25.09
N ASP A 476 7.80 12.64 -25.43
CA ASP A 476 8.94 13.32 -26.06
C ASP A 476 10.16 13.38 -25.15
N ALA A 477 9.95 13.62 -23.84
CA ALA A 477 11.03 13.54 -22.85
C ALA A 477 11.60 12.13 -22.74
N MET A 478 10.74 11.12 -22.73
CA MET A 478 11.15 9.72 -22.75
C MET A 478 11.94 9.37 -24.02
N LYS A 479 11.55 9.83 -25.21
CA LYS A 479 12.30 9.58 -26.47
C LYS A 479 13.73 10.13 -26.42
N ARG A 480 13.93 11.34 -25.86
CA ARG A 480 15.26 11.95 -25.73
C ARG A 480 16.25 11.09 -24.93
N VAL A 481 15.77 10.36 -23.92
CA VAL A 481 16.65 9.52 -23.11
C VAL A 481 17.05 8.24 -23.83
N GLY A 482 16.20 7.72 -24.71
CA GLY A 482 16.56 6.63 -25.62
C GLY A 482 17.72 7.03 -26.53
N ASP A 483 17.65 8.22 -27.14
CA ASP A 483 18.74 8.73 -27.99
C ASP A 483 20.03 8.96 -27.18
N TRP A 484 19.91 9.47 -25.95
CA TRP A 484 21.05 9.61 -25.04
C TRP A 484 21.72 8.26 -24.73
N LEU A 485 20.95 7.22 -24.40
CA LEU A 485 21.50 5.88 -24.10
C LEU A 485 22.30 5.31 -25.26
N LEU A 486 21.82 5.48 -26.49
CA LEU A 486 22.53 5.04 -27.69
C LEU A 486 23.83 5.81 -27.90
N HIS A 487 23.82 7.11 -27.61
CA HIS A 487 25.00 7.97 -27.73
C HIS A 487 26.02 7.75 -26.62
N ALA A 488 25.57 7.42 -25.40
CA ALA A 488 26.42 7.15 -24.25
C ALA A 488 27.01 5.72 -24.23
N GLN A 489 26.59 4.86 -25.17
CA GLN A 489 27.14 3.51 -25.33
C GLN A 489 28.57 3.60 -25.88
N GLY A 490 29.51 2.86 -25.29
CA GLY A 490 30.89 2.87 -25.76
C GLY A 490 31.08 2.41 -27.20
N ASP A 491 32.14 2.89 -27.85
CA ASP A 491 32.48 2.51 -29.22
C ASP A 491 33.20 1.16 -29.27
N THR A 492 34.29 1.02 -28.49
CA THR A 492 35.15 -0.19 -28.48
C THR A 492 34.59 -1.27 -27.57
N VAL A 493 34.19 -0.87 -26.36
CA VAL A 493 33.48 -1.71 -25.40
C VAL A 493 32.05 -1.15 -25.34
N PRO A 494 31.07 -1.76 -26.03
CA PRO A 494 29.73 -1.21 -26.21
C PRO A 494 28.83 -1.41 -24.99
N LEU A 495 29.33 -1.01 -23.83
CA LEU A 495 28.67 -1.05 -22.53
C LEU A 495 28.45 0.38 -22.00
N TRP A 496 27.95 0.51 -20.77
CA TRP A 496 27.57 1.78 -20.16
C TRP A 496 28.22 2.00 -18.79
N SER A 497 28.39 3.29 -18.46
CA SER A 497 28.89 3.79 -17.17
C SER A 497 27.75 4.14 -16.25
N ASP A 498 27.98 4.05 -14.94
CA ASP A 498 27.01 4.45 -13.92
C ASP A 498 26.74 5.96 -13.96
N GLN A 499 27.75 6.77 -14.30
CA GLN A 499 27.64 8.23 -14.41
C GLN A 499 28.56 8.82 -15.50
N TYR A 500 28.15 9.99 -15.98
CA TYR A 500 28.78 10.68 -17.11
C TYR A 500 29.02 12.19 -16.83
N ASP A 501 29.86 12.83 -17.64
CA ASP A 501 29.87 14.29 -17.81
C ASP A 501 28.87 14.74 -18.91
N ALA A 502 28.85 16.04 -19.22
CA ALA A 502 27.94 16.60 -20.22
C ALA A 502 28.21 16.11 -21.65
N GLU A 503 29.44 15.67 -21.91
CA GLU A 503 29.91 15.12 -23.17
C GLU A 503 29.78 13.59 -23.26
N ASN A 504 29.18 12.95 -22.25
CA ASN A 504 29.00 11.50 -22.14
C ASN A 504 30.31 10.70 -21.99
N ASN A 505 31.34 11.31 -21.41
CA ASN A 505 32.49 10.56 -20.95
C ASN A 505 32.19 9.95 -19.57
N PRO A 506 32.55 8.68 -19.31
CA PRO A 506 32.52 8.12 -17.95
C PRO A 506 33.32 8.98 -16.98
N VAL A 507 32.80 9.19 -15.76
CA VAL A 507 33.47 10.00 -14.73
C VAL A 507 33.43 9.33 -13.36
N TRP A 508 34.25 9.85 -12.44
CA TRP A 508 34.21 9.45 -11.04
C TRP A 508 32.89 9.86 -10.39
N ALA A 509 32.35 8.96 -9.57
CA ALA A 509 31.40 9.32 -8.52
C ALA A 509 32.13 9.34 -7.16
N ARG A 510 31.83 8.36 -6.30
CA ARG A 510 32.54 8.19 -5.02
C ARG A 510 33.98 7.72 -5.28
N ALA A 511 34.82 7.79 -4.25
CA ALA A 511 36.24 7.46 -4.36
C ALA A 511 36.52 5.99 -4.79
N PHE A 512 35.51 5.13 -4.72
CA PHE A 512 35.55 3.72 -5.14
C PHE A 512 34.72 3.43 -6.41
N GLU A 513 34.24 4.47 -7.10
CA GLU A 513 33.40 4.37 -8.32
C GLU A 513 34.10 5.07 -9.48
N PRO A 514 34.96 4.33 -10.22
CA PRO A 514 35.80 4.90 -11.25
C PRO A 514 35.03 5.20 -12.54
N PRO A 515 35.59 6.06 -13.42
CA PRO A 515 35.23 6.13 -14.84
C PRO A 515 35.34 4.73 -15.46
N SER A 516 34.21 4.04 -15.61
CA SER A 516 34.21 2.61 -15.94
C SER A 516 32.90 2.19 -16.58
N TYR A 517 32.92 1.03 -17.23
CA TYR A 517 31.67 0.35 -17.57
C TYR A 517 31.32 -0.68 -16.52
N GLY A 518 30.06 -0.70 -16.10
CA GLY A 518 29.60 -1.42 -14.92
C GLY A 518 28.54 -2.47 -15.23
N VAL A 519 28.47 -3.50 -14.40
CA VAL A 519 27.39 -4.52 -14.46
C VAL A 519 26.02 -3.86 -14.28
N THR A 520 25.90 -2.97 -13.30
CA THR A 520 24.65 -2.27 -12.95
C THR A 520 24.22 -1.35 -14.09
N ALA A 521 25.04 -0.37 -14.47
CA ALA A 521 24.79 0.50 -15.61
C ALA A 521 24.41 -0.24 -16.88
N THR A 522 25.16 -1.29 -17.26
CA THR A 522 24.87 -2.07 -18.47
C THR A 522 23.49 -2.75 -18.39
N THR A 523 23.17 -3.33 -17.23
CA THR A 523 21.87 -3.95 -17.01
C THR A 523 20.74 -2.92 -17.12
N LEU A 524 20.90 -1.76 -16.48
CA LEU A 524 19.91 -0.69 -16.47
C LEU A 524 19.73 -0.04 -17.86
N ALA A 525 20.81 0.19 -18.59
CA ALA A 525 20.76 0.68 -19.97
C ALA A 525 20.03 -0.31 -20.89
N CYS A 526 20.36 -1.60 -20.81
CA CYS A 526 19.64 -2.61 -21.61
C CYS A 526 18.17 -2.74 -21.22
N GLN A 527 17.82 -2.59 -19.94
CA GLN A 527 16.42 -2.53 -19.49
C GLN A 527 15.70 -1.30 -20.07
N ALA A 528 16.32 -0.12 -20.00
CA ALA A 528 15.77 1.10 -20.55
C ALA A 528 15.56 0.99 -22.06
N LEU A 529 16.57 0.55 -22.81
CA LEU A 529 16.47 0.34 -24.26
C LEU A 529 15.39 -0.69 -24.61
N ARG A 530 15.22 -1.75 -23.82
CA ARG A 530 14.12 -2.72 -24.01
C ARG A 530 12.77 -2.05 -23.85
N GLU A 531 12.58 -1.23 -22.81
CA GLU A 531 11.32 -0.50 -22.63
C GLU A 531 11.10 0.53 -23.75
N MET A 532 12.13 1.27 -24.14
CA MET A 532 12.05 2.20 -25.28
C MET A 532 11.64 1.49 -26.57
N TYR A 533 12.19 0.31 -26.85
CA TYR A 533 11.78 -0.51 -27.99
C TYR A 533 10.31 -0.93 -27.88
N ARG A 534 9.86 -1.37 -26.70
CA ARG A 534 8.47 -1.77 -26.48
C ARG A 534 7.47 -0.62 -26.65
N PHE A 535 7.85 0.60 -26.27
CA PHE A 535 7.01 1.79 -26.43
C PHE A 535 6.97 2.32 -27.87
N THR A 536 8.05 2.18 -28.63
CA THR A 536 8.23 2.92 -29.90
C THR A 536 8.32 2.04 -31.14
N GLY A 537 8.72 0.77 -30.98
CA GLY A 537 9.09 -0.11 -32.08
C GLY A 537 10.40 0.28 -32.80
N ASP A 538 11.15 1.28 -32.33
CA ASP A 538 12.37 1.75 -32.99
C ASP A 538 13.53 0.75 -32.82
N GLU A 539 13.92 0.08 -33.91
CA GLU A 539 14.92 -0.97 -33.90
C GLU A 539 16.31 -0.51 -33.42
N ARG A 540 16.61 0.79 -33.47
CA ARG A 540 17.89 1.34 -32.95
C ARG A 540 18.10 0.96 -31.48
N TYR A 541 17.03 0.90 -30.69
CA TYR A 541 17.12 0.58 -29.26
C TYR A 541 17.48 -0.89 -29.03
N VAL A 542 16.87 -1.83 -29.74
CA VAL A 542 17.21 -3.25 -29.62
C VAL A 542 18.60 -3.55 -30.20
N ASP A 543 19.02 -2.82 -31.24
CA ASP A 543 20.38 -2.89 -31.78
C ASP A 543 21.45 -2.51 -30.75
N GLY A 544 21.19 -1.49 -29.91
CA GLY A 544 22.05 -1.15 -28.79
C GLY A 544 22.27 -2.33 -27.83
N ILE A 545 21.20 -3.08 -27.53
CA ILE A 545 21.28 -4.30 -26.69
C ILE A 545 22.05 -5.41 -27.41
N ARG A 546 21.81 -5.62 -28.72
CA ARG A 546 22.54 -6.62 -29.52
C ARG A 546 24.04 -6.36 -29.51
N ARG A 547 24.47 -5.11 -29.73
CA ARG A 547 25.89 -4.71 -29.67
C ARG A 547 26.54 -5.09 -28.34
N ALA A 548 25.87 -4.81 -27.22
CA ALA A 548 26.37 -5.16 -25.89
C ALA A 548 26.45 -6.69 -25.71
N ASN A 549 25.40 -7.41 -26.09
CA ASN A 549 25.35 -8.87 -26.02
C ASN A 549 26.48 -9.53 -26.82
N ASP A 550 26.69 -9.11 -28.06
CA ASP A 550 27.69 -9.68 -28.96
C ASP A 550 29.11 -9.45 -28.41
N TRP A 551 29.37 -8.27 -27.87
CA TRP A 551 30.65 -7.99 -27.22
C TRP A 551 30.86 -8.85 -25.96
N ILE A 552 29.84 -8.98 -25.10
CA ILE A 552 29.91 -9.80 -23.89
C ILE A 552 30.21 -11.26 -24.24
N VAL A 553 29.50 -11.83 -25.22
CA VAL A 553 29.72 -13.20 -25.69
C VAL A 553 31.14 -13.39 -26.23
N ALA A 554 31.67 -12.40 -26.94
CA ALA A 554 33.00 -12.48 -27.54
C ALA A 554 34.15 -12.29 -26.53
N ASN A 555 33.95 -11.51 -25.46
CA ASN A 555 35.05 -11.02 -24.62
C ASN A 555 34.99 -11.47 -23.15
N LEU A 556 33.83 -11.90 -22.64
CA LEU A 556 33.65 -12.30 -21.24
C LEU A 556 33.40 -13.82 -21.12
N PRO A 557 34.35 -14.59 -20.55
CA PRO A 557 34.16 -16.01 -20.28
C PRO A 557 32.89 -16.26 -19.46
N ASP A 558 32.03 -17.17 -19.93
CA ASP A 558 30.74 -17.51 -19.32
C ASP A 558 29.82 -16.31 -19.02
N GLY A 559 30.01 -15.19 -19.72
CA GLY A 559 29.28 -13.94 -19.48
C GLY A 559 29.57 -13.30 -18.11
N GLN A 560 30.67 -13.68 -17.45
CA GLN A 560 31.07 -13.16 -16.15
C GLN A 560 31.83 -11.84 -16.28
N MET A 561 31.33 -10.81 -15.59
CA MET A 561 31.94 -9.47 -15.56
C MET A 561 32.29 -9.09 -14.13
N SER A 562 33.45 -8.47 -13.94
CA SER A 562 33.77 -7.76 -12.69
C SER A 562 32.81 -6.59 -12.49
N THR A 563 32.67 -6.07 -11.27
CA THR A 563 31.78 -4.91 -11.00
C THR A 563 32.02 -3.76 -11.98
N PHE A 564 33.30 -3.49 -12.27
CA PHE A 564 33.76 -2.46 -13.20
C PHE A 564 34.76 -3.04 -14.21
N ILE A 565 34.72 -2.56 -15.44
CA ILE A 565 35.75 -2.79 -16.46
C ILE A 565 36.22 -1.45 -17.06
N ASP A 566 37.45 -1.46 -17.52
CA ASP A 566 38.09 -0.35 -18.24
C ASP A 566 37.37 -0.07 -19.58
N PRO A 567 36.89 1.16 -19.84
CA PRO A 567 36.15 1.49 -21.06
C PRO A 567 36.93 1.33 -22.37
N GLU A 568 38.26 1.43 -22.34
CA GLU A 568 39.10 1.33 -23.53
C GLU A 568 39.49 -0.12 -23.81
N SER A 569 39.93 -0.84 -22.77
CA SER A 569 40.54 -2.16 -22.93
C SER A 569 39.61 -3.33 -22.58
N GLY A 570 38.47 -3.08 -21.92
CA GLY A 570 37.58 -4.11 -21.39
C GLY A 570 38.16 -4.94 -20.24
N ARG A 571 39.28 -4.48 -19.64
CA ARG A 571 39.96 -5.21 -18.56
C ARG A 571 39.23 -4.99 -17.24
N ALA A 572 39.20 -6.02 -16.39
CA ALA A 572 38.63 -5.94 -15.06
C ALA A 572 39.39 -4.94 -14.19
N ILE A 573 38.65 -4.03 -13.53
CA ILE A 573 39.22 -3.01 -12.64
C ILE A 573 38.48 -2.93 -11.32
N ALA A 574 39.17 -2.37 -10.32
CA ALA A 574 38.60 -1.89 -9.07
C ALA A 574 39.14 -0.50 -8.78
N ALA A 575 38.52 0.22 -7.83
CA ALA A 575 39.00 1.50 -7.39
C ALA A 575 39.06 1.62 -5.88
N TRP A 576 40.08 2.32 -5.40
CA TRP A 576 40.20 2.76 -4.03
C TRP A 576 40.85 4.13 -4.01
N ASP A 577 40.25 5.05 -3.26
CA ASP A 577 40.74 6.41 -3.05
C ASP A 577 41.09 7.14 -4.37
N ARG A 578 40.14 7.13 -5.32
CA ARG A 578 40.28 7.73 -6.66
C ARG A 578 41.46 7.21 -7.49
N LYS A 579 41.91 5.99 -7.22
CA LYS A 579 42.91 5.29 -8.02
C LYS A 579 42.34 3.98 -8.56
N ILE A 580 42.60 3.73 -9.83
CA ILE A 580 42.22 2.51 -10.55
C ILE A 580 43.30 1.44 -10.35
N TYR A 581 42.84 0.21 -10.11
CA TYR A 581 43.64 -0.99 -9.90
C TYR A 581 43.16 -2.06 -10.89
N TYR A 582 44.06 -2.60 -11.69
CA TYR A 582 43.72 -3.66 -12.63
C TYR A 582 43.73 -5.02 -11.93
N LEU A 583 42.67 -5.81 -12.11
CA LEU A 583 42.49 -7.06 -11.39
C LEU A 583 43.27 -8.24 -11.98
N ASP A 584 44.02 -8.01 -13.07
CA ASP A 584 45.02 -8.93 -13.62
C ASP A 584 46.45 -8.63 -13.15
N ASP A 585 46.66 -7.56 -12.35
CA ASP A 585 47.94 -7.25 -11.71
C ASP A 585 47.97 -7.76 -10.25
N PRO A 586 48.84 -8.74 -9.92
CA PRO A 586 48.95 -9.27 -8.57
C PRO A 586 49.24 -8.22 -7.49
N LYS A 587 49.98 -7.15 -7.81
CA LYS A 587 50.29 -6.08 -6.83
C LYS A 587 49.06 -5.24 -6.51
N SER A 588 48.19 -5.04 -7.50
CA SER A 588 46.92 -4.37 -7.32
C SER A 588 46.01 -5.16 -6.38
N ILE A 589 45.92 -6.48 -6.56
CA ILE A 589 45.18 -7.37 -5.65
C ILE A 589 45.77 -7.35 -4.24
N GLU A 590 47.09 -7.51 -4.11
CA GLU A 590 47.79 -7.47 -2.81
C GLU A 590 47.49 -6.17 -2.06
N TYR A 591 47.51 -5.03 -2.76
CA TYR A 591 47.16 -3.75 -2.17
C TYR A 591 45.67 -3.67 -1.76
N LEU A 592 44.74 -4.08 -2.64
CA LEU A 592 43.31 -4.03 -2.36
C LEU A 592 42.94 -4.87 -1.13
N ASP A 593 43.66 -5.97 -0.89
CA ASP A 593 43.51 -6.82 0.30
C ASP A 593 43.96 -6.13 1.61
N THR A 594 44.64 -4.98 1.53
CA THR A 594 45.07 -4.19 2.71
C THR A 594 44.17 -3.01 3.06
N VAL A 595 43.21 -2.67 2.20
CA VAL A 595 42.33 -1.50 2.37
C VAL A 595 40.89 -1.93 2.66
N PRO A 596 40.09 -1.12 3.38
CA PRO A 596 38.71 -1.46 3.74
C PRO A 596 37.75 -1.28 2.55
N THR A 597 38.06 -1.92 1.43
CA THR A 597 37.16 -2.06 0.28
C THR A 597 36.21 -3.24 0.53
N SER A 598 35.01 -3.19 -0.03
CA SER A 598 34.14 -4.38 -0.05
C SER A 598 34.85 -5.48 -0.82
N SER A 599 34.82 -6.73 -0.34
CA SER A 599 35.31 -7.88 -1.10
C SER A 599 34.53 -8.14 -2.39
N SER A 600 33.51 -7.32 -2.69
CA SER A 600 32.75 -7.36 -3.94
C SER A 600 33.62 -7.18 -5.19
N TYR A 601 34.77 -6.50 -5.13
CA TYR A 601 35.67 -6.40 -6.29
C TYR A 601 36.22 -7.76 -6.74
N LYS A 602 36.23 -8.76 -5.84
CA LYS A 602 36.64 -10.14 -6.17
C LYS A 602 35.50 -10.94 -6.81
N ARG A 603 34.26 -10.45 -6.76
CA ARG A 603 33.09 -11.14 -7.28
C ARG A 603 32.85 -10.74 -8.73
N THR A 604 32.42 -11.70 -9.53
CA THR A 604 31.86 -11.47 -10.86
C THR A 604 30.36 -11.72 -10.86
N SER A 605 29.67 -11.09 -11.80
CA SER A 605 28.23 -11.27 -12.03
C SER A 605 28.00 -11.81 -13.44
N ASN A 606 26.98 -12.67 -13.61
CA ASN A 606 26.55 -13.16 -14.93
C ASN A 606 25.77 -12.08 -15.69
N VAL A 607 26.49 -11.06 -16.19
CA VAL A 607 25.90 -10.00 -17.02
C VAL A 607 25.45 -10.55 -18.37
N GLY A 608 26.16 -11.54 -18.93
CA GLY A 608 25.81 -12.13 -20.22
C GLY A 608 24.44 -12.78 -20.22
N GLY A 609 24.15 -13.63 -19.24
CA GLY A 609 22.82 -14.23 -19.08
C GLY A 609 21.72 -13.20 -18.78
N THR A 610 22.08 -12.06 -18.18
CA THR A 610 21.13 -10.97 -17.92
C THR A 610 20.81 -10.20 -19.20
N VAL A 611 21.82 -9.76 -19.94
CA VAL A 611 21.68 -9.00 -21.19
C VAL A 611 21.02 -9.86 -22.28
N ALA A 612 21.39 -11.13 -22.41
CA ALA A 612 20.76 -12.05 -23.36
C ALA A 612 19.26 -12.20 -23.11
N ARG A 613 18.85 -12.32 -21.84
CA ARG A 613 17.43 -12.38 -21.45
C ARG A 613 16.71 -11.05 -21.70
N LEU A 614 17.36 -9.90 -21.48
CA LEU A 614 16.77 -8.60 -21.80
C LEU A 614 16.57 -8.43 -23.32
N LEU A 615 17.52 -8.91 -24.13
CA LEU A 615 17.41 -8.93 -25.57
C LEU A 615 16.26 -9.83 -26.04
N GLU A 616 16.17 -11.06 -25.51
CA GLU A 616 15.06 -11.97 -25.81
C GLU A 616 13.71 -11.33 -25.48
N GLN A 617 13.60 -10.70 -24.30
CA GLN A 617 12.40 -9.99 -23.88
C GLN A 617 12.06 -8.78 -24.75
N ALA A 618 13.07 -8.07 -25.28
CA ALA A 618 12.85 -6.99 -26.23
C ALA A 618 12.23 -7.54 -27.53
N LEU A 619 12.82 -8.61 -28.07
CA LEU A 619 12.39 -9.25 -29.32
C LEU A 619 11.03 -9.95 -29.22
N ALA A 620 10.66 -10.43 -28.02
CA ALA A 620 9.34 -10.95 -27.74
C ALA A 620 8.24 -9.87 -27.73
N GLY A 621 8.62 -8.59 -27.67
CA GLY A 621 7.70 -7.46 -27.61
C GLY A 621 7.22 -7.15 -26.19
N PRO A 622 6.19 -6.28 -26.06
CA PRO A 622 5.52 -6.01 -24.79
C PRO A 622 4.99 -7.29 -24.13
N PRO A 623 5.17 -7.49 -22.82
CA PRO A 623 4.59 -8.63 -22.13
C PRO A 623 3.06 -8.52 -22.12
N GLU A 624 2.38 -9.64 -22.34
CA GLU A 624 0.94 -9.72 -22.05
C GLU A 624 0.72 -9.48 -20.55
N ARG A 625 -0.07 -8.46 -20.23
CA ARG A 625 -0.61 -8.26 -18.88
C ARG A 625 -2.01 -8.85 -18.89
N GLY A 626 -2.20 -9.95 -18.18
CA GLY A 626 -3.48 -10.64 -18.12
C GLY A 626 -4.19 -10.41 -16.79
N VAL A 627 -5.50 -10.18 -16.87
CA VAL A 627 -6.40 -10.30 -15.72
C VAL A 627 -6.36 -11.75 -15.22
N LEU A 628 -6.11 -11.94 -13.93
CA LEU A 628 -6.18 -13.25 -13.28
C LEU A 628 -7.66 -13.62 -13.07
N THR A 629 -8.16 -14.57 -13.85
CA THR A 629 -9.52 -15.11 -13.70
C THR A 629 -9.59 -16.14 -12.57
N ALA A 630 -10.80 -16.53 -12.16
CA ALA A 630 -11.00 -17.57 -11.15
C ALA A 630 -10.38 -18.91 -11.57
N GLU A 631 -10.50 -19.31 -12.85
CA GLU A 631 -9.92 -20.55 -13.37
C GLU A 631 -8.38 -20.49 -13.39
N ALA A 632 -7.82 -19.38 -13.87
CA ALA A 632 -6.37 -19.18 -13.89
C ALA A 632 -5.80 -19.12 -12.46
N ALA A 633 -6.54 -18.50 -11.53
CA ALA A 633 -6.18 -18.47 -10.12
C ALA A 633 -6.17 -19.87 -9.52
N MET A 634 -7.20 -20.69 -9.77
CA MET A 634 -7.28 -22.07 -9.32
C MET A 634 -6.09 -22.90 -9.83
N ALA A 635 -5.68 -22.71 -11.09
CA ALA A 635 -4.51 -23.38 -11.67
C ALA A 635 -3.17 -22.91 -11.06
N ALA A 636 -3.10 -21.68 -10.57
CA ALA A 636 -1.88 -21.10 -9.98
C ALA A 636 -1.69 -21.42 -8.48
N LEU A 637 -2.71 -21.94 -7.79
CA LEU A 637 -2.73 -22.09 -6.33
C LEU A 637 -1.54 -22.87 -5.78
N GLU A 638 -1.20 -24.01 -6.36
CA GLU A 638 -0.10 -24.85 -5.86
C GLU A 638 1.26 -24.13 -5.88
N SER A 639 1.55 -23.44 -6.97
CA SER A 639 2.79 -22.67 -7.12
C SER A 639 2.84 -21.48 -6.14
N LYS A 640 1.71 -20.77 -6.00
CA LYS A 640 1.60 -19.66 -5.05
C LYS A 640 1.68 -20.13 -3.60
N ARG A 641 1.05 -21.26 -3.26
CA ARG A 641 1.12 -21.89 -1.94
C ARG A 641 2.55 -22.25 -1.58
N THR A 642 3.29 -22.86 -2.52
CA THR A 642 4.71 -23.22 -2.33
C THR A 642 5.56 -21.98 -2.04
N SER A 643 5.33 -20.90 -2.77
CA SER A 643 6.02 -19.62 -2.55
C SER A 643 5.67 -19.01 -1.18
N ALA A 644 4.39 -19.04 -0.80
CA ALA A 644 3.94 -18.56 0.51
C ALA A 644 4.47 -19.42 1.67
N GLN A 645 4.62 -20.73 1.48
CA GLN A 645 5.19 -21.63 2.48
C GLN A 645 6.63 -21.28 2.84
N GLY A 646 7.48 -20.99 1.85
CA GLY A 646 8.84 -20.49 2.14
C GLY A 646 8.85 -19.20 2.96
N ALA A 647 7.86 -18.32 2.77
CA ALA A 647 7.69 -17.11 3.58
C ALA A 647 7.17 -17.42 4.99
N MET A 648 6.23 -18.36 5.13
CA MET A 648 5.66 -18.81 6.40
C MET A 648 6.70 -19.48 7.29
N ASP A 649 7.52 -20.38 6.73
CA ASP A 649 8.47 -21.20 7.49
C ASP A 649 9.69 -20.41 7.99
N SER A 650 9.98 -19.26 7.37
CA SER A 650 11.19 -18.47 7.65
C SER A 650 10.98 -17.25 8.55
N ARG A 651 9.75 -17.04 9.07
CA ARG A 651 9.48 -15.91 9.99
C ARG A 651 9.90 -16.22 11.43
N ASN A 652 10.14 -15.18 12.20
CA ASN A 652 10.20 -15.28 13.65
C ASN A 652 8.80 -15.17 14.31
N GLU A 653 8.75 -15.25 15.65
CA GLU A 653 7.52 -15.18 16.44
C GLU A 653 6.74 -13.86 16.29
N ALA A 654 7.42 -12.78 15.91
CA ALA A 654 6.79 -11.47 15.64
C ALA A 654 6.23 -11.36 14.21
N GLY A 655 6.49 -12.35 13.35
CA GLY A 655 6.03 -12.34 11.97
C GLY A 655 6.97 -11.63 10.99
N VAL A 656 8.23 -11.39 11.34
CA VAL A 656 9.23 -10.74 10.46
C VAL A 656 10.42 -11.67 10.14
N TRP A 657 11.28 -11.25 9.20
CA TRP A 657 12.43 -12.03 8.73
C TRP A 657 13.74 -11.31 9.04
N THR A 658 14.49 -11.81 10.02
CA THR A 658 15.77 -11.23 10.42
C THR A 658 16.93 -11.87 9.65
N VAL A 659 18.01 -11.11 9.49
CA VAL A 659 19.29 -11.60 8.98
C VAL A 659 20.39 -11.23 9.98
N PRO A 660 21.42 -12.09 10.19
CA PRO A 660 22.47 -11.83 11.19
C PRO A 660 23.29 -10.56 10.94
N VAL A 661 23.42 -10.15 9.66
CA VAL A 661 24.13 -8.95 9.23
C VAL A 661 23.35 -8.33 8.08
N VAL A 662 22.73 -7.17 8.33
CA VAL A 662 21.81 -6.55 7.37
C VAL A 662 22.53 -5.91 6.18
N ALA A 663 23.81 -5.55 6.33
CA ALA A 663 24.54 -4.76 5.32
C ALA A 663 25.81 -5.41 4.75
N ASP A 664 26.16 -6.63 5.17
CA ASP A 664 27.35 -7.38 4.69
C ASP A 664 28.67 -6.57 4.70
N TYR A 665 28.87 -5.70 5.71
CA TYR A 665 30.14 -5.00 5.95
C TYR A 665 30.41 -4.77 7.45
N ILE A 666 31.67 -4.49 7.81
CA ILE A 666 32.20 -4.50 9.18
C ILE A 666 31.56 -3.47 10.16
N GLY A 667 30.78 -2.51 9.65
CA GLY A 667 30.07 -1.52 10.45
C GLY A 667 28.55 -1.70 10.43
N SER A 668 28.05 -2.87 10.05
CA SER A 668 26.62 -3.18 10.10
C SER A 668 26.11 -3.24 11.55
N ILE A 669 24.86 -2.83 11.77
CA ILE A 669 24.16 -2.75 13.06
C ILE A 669 23.85 -4.11 13.73
N GLY A 670 24.38 -5.22 13.22
CA GLY A 670 24.13 -6.57 13.71
C GLY A 670 22.90 -7.24 13.09
N GLU A 671 22.24 -8.10 13.86
CA GLU A 671 21.01 -8.76 13.42
C GLU A 671 19.90 -7.73 13.25
N GLY A 672 19.12 -7.85 12.18
CA GLY A 672 18.01 -6.94 11.92
C GLY A 672 17.18 -7.34 10.71
N PHE A 673 16.22 -6.51 10.35
CA PHE A 673 15.37 -6.70 9.19
C PHE A 673 15.10 -5.38 8.47
N ALA A 674 14.77 -5.48 7.18
CA ALA A 674 14.40 -4.33 6.36
C ALA A 674 12.87 -4.13 6.33
N SER A 675 12.42 -2.88 6.26
CA SER A 675 11.01 -2.53 6.11
C SER A 675 10.39 -3.02 4.79
N SER A 676 11.19 -3.43 3.81
CA SER A 676 10.70 -3.86 2.50
C SER A 676 9.91 -5.16 2.51
N ILE A 677 10.10 -6.04 3.50
CA ILE A 677 9.35 -7.29 3.74
C ILE A 677 8.89 -8.05 2.46
N PRO A 678 9.76 -8.33 1.48
CA PRO A 678 9.36 -8.92 0.19
C PRO A 678 8.70 -10.32 0.33
N ARG A 679 8.94 -11.03 1.43
CA ARG A 679 8.30 -12.31 1.72
C ARG A 679 6.82 -12.16 2.09
N ALA A 680 6.40 -11.02 2.63
CA ALA A 680 4.97 -10.74 2.84
C ALA A 680 4.21 -10.70 1.52
N SER A 681 4.82 -10.14 0.46
CA SER A 681 4.27 -10.10 -0.90
C SER A 681 3.94 -11.49 -1.45
N LEU A 682 4.73 -12.52 -1.11
CA LEU A 682 4.45 -13.91 -1.53
C LEU A 682 3.18 -14.46 -0.88
N MET A 683 2.96 -14.11 0.38
CA MET A 683 1.74 -14.49 1.10
C MET A 683 0.52 -13.73 0.60
N ILE A 684 0.64 -12.41 0.40
CA ILE A 684 -0.45 -11.58 -0.14
C ILE A 684 -0.86 -12.10 -1.53
N ALA A 685 0.11 -12.40 -2.41
CA ALA A 685 -0.17 -12.98 -3.72
C ALA A 685 -0.92 -14.32 -3.64
N TYR A 686 -0.58 -15.18 -2.67
CA TYR A 686 -1.29 -16.43 -2.46
C TYR A 686 -2.74 -16.20 -2.02
N VAL A 687 -2.97 -15.34 -1.03
CA VAL A 687 -4.32 -15.04 -0.53
C VAL A 687 -5.15 -14.38 -1.61
N GLU A 688 -4.60 -13.42 -2.37
CA GLU A 688 -5.27 -12.82 -3.53
C GLU A 688 -5.69 -13.88 -4.54
N THR A 689 -4.78 -14.79 -4.89
CA THR A 689 -5.05 -15.89 -5.82
C THR A 689 -6.17 -16.79 -5.28
N ALA A 690 -6.12 -17.19 -4.01
CA ALA A 690 -7.14 -18.02 -3.38
C ALA A 690 -8.52 -17.36 -3.37
N ARG A 691 -8.57 -16.08 -3.00
CA ARG A 691 -9.84 -15.34 -2.97
C ARG A 691 -10.43 -15.09 -4.35
N ILE A 692 -9.60 -14.89 -5.38
CA ILE A 692 -10.06 -14.83 -6.77
C ILE A 692 -10.60 -16.21 -7.21
N ALA A 693 -9.89 -17.30 -6.88
CA ALA A 693 -10.32 -18.67 -7.19
C ALA A 693 -11.66 -19.04 -6.53
N MET A 694 -11.93 -18.53 -5.33
CA MET A 694 -13.19 -18.70 -4.60
C MET A 694 -14.34 -17.83 -5.14
N GLY A 695 -14.04 -16.80 -5.92
CA GLY A 695 -15.00 -15.77 -6.35
C GLY A 695 -15.28 -14.70 -5.29
N GLU A 696 -14.47 -14.63 -4.22
CA GLU A 696 -14.59 -13.59 -3.19
C GLU A 696 -13.98 -12.26 -3.63
N LEU A 697 -12.97 -12.31 -4.50
CA LEU A 697 -12.41 -11.16 -5.19
C LEU A 697 -12.76 -11.25 -6.67
N PRO A 698 -13.07 -10.13 -7.34
CA PRO A 698 -13.28 -10.13 -8.78
C PRO A 698 -11.98 -10.47 -9.51
N ALA A 699 -12.12 -10.98 -10.73
CA ALA A 699 -11.00 -11.11 -11.65
C ALA A 699 -10.33 -9.73 -11.83
N ARG A 700 -9.02 -9.68 -11.63
CA ARG A 700 -8.22 -8.45 -11.69
C ARG A 700 -6.79 -8.75 -12.08
N TYR A 701 -6.00 -7.74 -12.44
CA TYR A 701 -4.55 -7.95 -12.56
C TYR A 701 -4.00 -8.39 -11.21
N PRO A 702 -3.21 -9.48 -11.18
CA PRO A 702 -2.61 -9.93 -9.94
C PRO A 702 -1.65 -8.85 -9.46
N GLY A 703 -1.72 -8.55 -8.17
CA GLY A 703 -0.73 -7.71 -7.54
C GLY A 703 0.63 -8.40 -7.56
N SER A 704 1.67 -7.60 -7.40
CA SER A 704 3.04 -8.08 -7.36
C SER A 704 3.88 -7.24 -6.40
N ASN A 705 5.13 -7.65 -6.20
CA ASN A 705 6.09 -6.84 -5.45
C ASN A 705 6.61 -5.63 -6.27
N ASP A 706 6.05 -5.38 -7.45
CA ASP A 706 6.33 -4.23 -8.30
C ASP A 706 5.30 -3.12 -8.04
N MET A 707 5.79 -2.00 -7.51
CA MET A 707 4.97 -0.87 -7.14
C MET A 707 4.31 -0.19 -8.35
N LEU A 708 4.96 -0.21 -9.53
CA LEU A 708 4.36 0.32 -10.76
C LEU A 708 3.13 -0.49 -11.16
N GLN A 709 3.22 -1.82 -11.10
CA GLN A 709 2.10 -2.70 -11.42
C GLN A 709 0.94 -2.53 -10.44
N LEU A 710 1.23 -2.34 -9.15
CA LEU A 710 0.22 -2.09 -8.12
C LEU A 710 -0.49 -0.74 -8.32
N ALA A 711 0.27 0.29 -8.68
CA ALA A 711 -0.24 1.65 -8.88
C ALA A 711 -1.06 1.79 -10.18
N TYR A 712 -0.56 1.21 -11.28
CA TYR A 712 -1.16 1.28 -12.61
C TYR A 712 -1.42 -0.13 -13.19
N PRO A 713 -2.45 -0.84 -12.68
CA PRO A 713 -2.78 -2.19 -13.11
C PRO A 713 -3.64 -2.15 -14.38
N PHE A 714 -3.10 -1.65 -15.48
CA PHE A 714 -3.82 -1.59 -16.77
C PHE A 714 -2.98 -2.19 -17.91
N GLU A 715 -3.68 -2.81 -18.86
CA GLU A 715 -3.10 -3.44 -20.06
C GLU A 715 -2.46 -2.43 -21.00
N ASN A 716 -3.00 -1.21 -21.05
CA ASN A 716 -2.59 -0.18 -22.00
C ASN A 716 -1.24 0.46 -21.70
N TRP A 717 -0.42 -0.10 -20.79
CA TRP A 717 0.85 0.51 -20.38
C TRP A 717 1.75 0.88 -21.56
N TYR A 718 1.85 0.02 -22.58
CA TYR A 718 2.66 0.25 -23.77
C TYR A 718 1.94 1.00 -24.90
N GLU A 719 0.67 1.37 -24.70
CA GLU A 719 -0.11 2.17 -25.66
C GLU A 719 0.17 3.66 -25.43
N VAL A 720 1.19 4.17 -26.11
CA VAL A 720 1.57 5.60 -26.06
C VAL A 720 1.35 6.27 -27.43
N GLY A 721 1.03 7.56 -27.44
CA GLY A 721 0.74 8.32 -28.65
C GLY A 721 1.95 8.43 -29.58
N GLU A 722 1.69 8.53 -30.90
CA GLU A 722 2.71 8.58 -31.96
C GLU A 722 3.78 9.68 -31.76
#